data_AF-A0A931E0U7-F1
#
_entry.id   AF-A0A931E0U7-F1
#
_cell.length_a   1.000
_cell.length_b   1.000
_cell.length_c   1.000
_cell.angle_alpha   90.00
_cell.angle_beta   90.00
_cell.angle_gamma   90.00
#
_symmetry.space_group_name_H-M   'P 1'
#
loop_
_entity.id
_entity.type
_entity.pdbx_description
1 polymer ?
#
loop_
_entity_poly.entity_id
_entity_poly.type
_entity_poly.pdbx_seq_one_letter_code
_entity_poly.pdbx_strand_id
1 'polypeptide(L)'
;MSEQAGYAVIDLETTGFGGADRIIEVGVVLLDSQLAVTGTWETLVQPERDFNNSHIHKITPTDLVHAPTWEQVAPVLAGVLHGRVGVAHNASFEQRFLSKEFQRVGIANNVREARWVDTKDLALMHCGKGKLAEALDAVGITNAQPHAALPDAQATADLLRELCLGRGTSIAGDALRFDGAPEQVSCELVTRSRAEDPAQWLSRLAQAMPQERTGSTGAYREVLRIALADHALSASEVRLLERTAQAEGLTATDIADIHEDFVRQLAIEAWMDGVITSEEEALLRALAGQLAVDGEVVEKLLREPVTGESELGVHLRPGDRIALTGAMDLPRETWEARVQKHGLVPGGVARSTVVVVAANPDTWSGKAKRARDLGIPVISEKSFARMLATMETSSFDDTAVTGAVKAEQAAVEEAVVPQRFEWIASVSPERGEDELTHAEMAALWIKHYPTRPLTRISSFLGRDTQIDLSGSLAAKAGVTWAARYSPMLSATARDLSDISGVGAKKLERMVEAVILAAIDAVLIDDGEASAPAHGDYVSDLNNPYESGAESPRPRGGLAEEIALLRGWYALTGFEPLPEAVKGAIPAVDKLAGEGDPLEALFARCVGELAAACGDDWRKKAIVTSRHLGDATLEELGQSFGVSRERVRQLESQIQQDLDAGLSGVVASKLAKTIGPLDRLENVYEAMPALAATAEPFEKPYEEYFRLWRMWTVDGDWITSATFGADFDAARSELSNAYNVCSIDELADALGVDSSRLTAWIRERTSLLILPGEEHVVKASSHPDRAAAVLFLHGRPMRVDEIIAATGLDIPTRSVSNSIITDERIIRTGNSMFGLKEWGLETYTSISDWIARRIAESPSGAVALDDLVAEAPRWNISETSVRAYAAGNEFDLSDGMVTLASGEAELIDDDPQDYRDLYWRDGAWHLLVAVGHDHLRGSGFPVPRGVAGIYSVPVGGEVSVPSRLGDQFIRVNKLKQASVSTVRRFLHDMGTNEGERVWLRFAPDNFDVLPAPSSSHDMNQDPTYPAGLAHLLDYMALDPALSSDPEQAIHAVNLALGLDANAPRRRTVAIFRHRGQDNLAEIVRGV
;
A
#
# COMPACT_ATOMS: atom_id res chain seq x y z
N MET A 1 -23.77 -37.62 34.84
CA MET A 1 -22.39 -37.73 34.34
C MET A 1 -22.15 -36.47 33.56
N SER A 2 -21.29 -35.56 34.03
CA SER A 2 -21.01 -34.33 33.27
C SER A 2 -20.23 -34.76 32.04
N GLU A 3 -20.85 -34.64 30.86
CA GLU A 3 -20.16 -34.84 29.58
C GLU A 3 -18.88 -33.99 29.58
N GLN A 4 -17.78 -34.62 29.20
CA GLN A 4 -16.47 -34.01 29.25
C GLN A 4 -16.40 -32.96 28.13
N ALA A 5 -16.24 -31.69 28.51
CA ALA A 5 -16.07 -30.57 27.59
C ALA A 5 -14.92 -30.85 26.62
N GLY A 6 -15.22 -30.90 25.32
CA GLY A 6 -14.21 -31.07 24.27
C GLY A 6 -13.32 -29.84 24.06
N TYR A 7 -12.49 -29.87 23.03
CA TYR A 7 -11.59 -28.77 22.69
C TYR A 7 -12.09 -28.03 21.43
N ALA A 8 -11.72 -26.77 21.30
CA ALA A 8 -11.87 -25.99 20.07
C ALA A 8 -10.49 -25.45 19.68
N VAL A 9 -9.93 -26.00 18.60
CA VAL A 9 -8.66 -25.55 18.03
C VAL A 9 -8.95 -24.43 17.05
N ILE A 10 -8.34 -23.26 17.28
CA ILE A 10 -8.70 -22.01 16.60
C ILE A 10 -7.44 -21.41 15.99
N ASP A 11 -7.59 -20.90 14.78
CA ASP A 11 -6.60 -20.08 14.09
C ASP A 11 -7.33 -18.91 13.39
N LEU A 12 -6.65 -17.77 13.25
CA LEU A 12 -7.23 -16.53 12.75
C LEU A 12 -6.31 -15.86 11.73
N GLU A 13 -6.87 -15.44 10.61
CA GLU A 13 -6.22 -14.43 9.76
C GLU A 13 -6.73 -13.04 10.09
N THR A 14 -5.85 -12.06 10.05
CA THR A 14 -6.13 -10.69 10.52
C THR A 14 -5.60 -9.64 9.54
N THR A 15 -6.11 -8.41 9.61
CA THR A 15 -5.62 -7.28 8.79
C THR A 15 -4.21 -6.79 9.18
N GLY A 16 -3.57 -7.42 10.17
CA GLY A 16 -2.29 -7.00 10.77
C GLY A 16 -2.17 -7.43 12.24
N PHE A 17 -1.05 -7.12 12.89
CA PHE A 17 -0.75 -7.58 14.25
C PHE A 17 -1.12 -6.58 15.38
N GLY A 18 -1.58 -5.38 15.03
CA GLY A 18 -1.78 -4.26 15.94
C GLY A 18 -3.12 -4.24 16.68
N GLY A 19 -3.20 -3.44 17.74
CA GLY A 19 -4.40 -3.32 18.58
C GLY A 19 -5.62 -2.72 17.86
N ALA A 20 -5.47 -2.13 16.67
CA ALA A 20 -6.56 -1.60 15.84
C ALA A 20 -7.02 -2.59 14.74
N ASP A 21 -6.26 -3.66 14.50
CA ASP A 21 -6.52 -4.62 13.43
C ASP A 21 -7.73 -5.52 13.71
N ARG A 22 -8.29 -6.09 12.65
CA ARG A 22 -9.54 -6.86 12.63
C ARG A 22 -9.28 -8.29 12.18
N ILE A 23 -10.15 -9.20 12.60
CA ILE A 23 -10.21 -10.58 12.09
C ILE A 23 -10.81 -10.55 10.66
N ILE A 24 -10.21 -11.30 9.74
CA ILE A 24 -10.68 -11.45 8.34
C ILE A 24 -10.99 -12.91 7.97
N GLU A 25 -10.52 -13.88 8.76
CA GLU A 25 -10.90 -15.28 8.62
C GLU A 25 -10.84 -15.96 9.99
N VAL A 26 -11.74 -16.92 10.22
CA VAL A 26 -11.76 -17.77 11.41
C VAL A 26 -11.82 -19.22 10.98
N GLY A 27 -10.89 -20.04 11.50
CA GLY A 27 -10.90 -21.49 11.37
C GLY A 27 -11.03 -22.17 12.73
N VAL A 28 -11.94 -23.13 12.86
CA VAL A 28 -12.18 -23.88 14.10
C VAL A 28 -12.27 -25.38 13.83
N VAL A 29 -11.51 -26.17 14.57
CA VAL A 29 -11.60 -27.64 14.61
C VAL A 29 -12.06 -28.08 16.00
N LEU A 30 -13.19 -28.79 16.06
CA LEU A 30 -13.77 -29.26 17.31
C LEU A 30 -13.28 -30.66 17.61
N LEU A 31 -12.69 -30.85 18.78
CA LEU A 31 -12.25 -32.16 19.26
C LEU A 31 -13.12 -32.65 20.44
N ASP A 32 -13.28 -33.95 20.58
CA ASP A 32 -13.81 -34.55 21.80
C ASP A 32 -12.73 -34.63 22.91
N SER A 33 -13.11 -35.16 24.07
CA SER A 33 -12.18 -35.39 25.19
C SER A 33 -11.03 -36.36 24.89
N GLN A 34 -11.12 -37.13 23.80
CA GLN A 34 -10.12 -38.08 23.33
C GLN A 34 -9.28 -37.51 22.17
N LEU A 35 -9.42 -36.22 21.86
CA LEU A 35 -8.74 -35.51 20.77
C LEU A 35 -9.12 -36.02 19.37
N ALA A 36 -10.27 -36.67 19.22
CA ALA A 36 -10.83 -37.03 17.93
C ALA A 36 -11.65 -35.86 17.37
N VAL A 37 -11.55 -35.64 16.05
CA VAL A 37 -12.28 -34.57 15.37
C VAL A 37 -13.77 -34.89 15.36
N THR A 38 -14.58 -33.95 15.86
CA THR A 38 -16.04 -34.03 15.93
C THR A 38 -16.74 -33.10 14.95
N GLY A 39 -16.03 -32.08 14.44
CA GLY A 39 -16.54 -31.15 13.45
C GLY A 39 -15.54 -30.05 13.14
N THR A 40 -15.81 -29.31 12.07
CA THR A 40 -15.06 -28.12 11.67
C THR A 40 -16.04 -26.97 11.42
N TRP A 41 -15.56 -25.75 11.57
CA TRP A 41 -16.31 -24.54 11.30
C TRP A 41 -15.36 -23.47 10.80
N GLU A 42 -15.73 -22.76 9.74
CA GLU A 42 -14.90 -21.70 9.15
C GLU A 42 -15.76 -20.61 8.54
N THR A 43 -15.23 -19.39 8.48
CA THR A 43 -15.80 -18.28 7.71
C THR A 43 -14.76 -17.18 7.48
N LEU A 44 -14.84 -16.54 6.32
CA LEU A 44 -14.31 -15.20 6.07
C LEU A 44 -15.13 -14.18 6.88
N VAL A 45 -14.49 -13.06 7.21
CA VAL A 45 -15.08 -11.96 7.96
C VAL A 45 -14.76 -10.65 7.24
N GLN A 46 -15.79 -9.85 6.97
CA GLN A 46 -15.60 -8.51 6.41
C GLN A 46 -15.10 -7.54 7.51
N PRO A 47 -13.85 -7.02 7.44
CA PRO A 47 -13.27 -6.19 8.50
C PRO A 47 -13.75 -4.74 8.49
N GLU A 48 -14.49 -4.32 7.45
CA GLU A 48 -14.96 -2.95 7.19
C GLU A 48 -13.82 -1.92 7.10
N ARG A 49 -12.66 -2.35 6.59
CA ARG A 49 -11.47 -1.51 6.37
C ARG A 49 -10.53 -2.15 5.34
N ASP A 50 -9.63 -1.33 4.80
CA ASP A 50 -8.52 -1.85 3.98
C ASP A 50 -7.43 -2.50 4.84
N PHE A 51 -6.68 -3.38 4.18
CA PHE A 51 -5.50 -4.06 4.68
C PHE A 51 -4.53 -4.33 3.52
N ASN A 52 -3.24 -4.40 3.82
CA ASN A 52 -2.17 -4.52 2.83
C ASN A 52 -1.28 -5.75 3.04
N ASN A 53 -1.78 -6.75 3.77
CA ASN A 53 -1.08 -7.99 4.08
C ASN A 53 -1.61 -9.22 3.32
N SER A 54 -2.37 -9.03 2.23
CA SER A 54 -2.86 -10.12 1.36
C SER A 54 -1.77 -11.05 0.85
N HIS A 55 -0.51 -10.60 0.76
CA HIS A 55 0.62 -11.45 0.37
C HIS A 55 0.90 -12.58 1.36
N ILE A 56 0.46 -12.44 2.63
CA ILE A 56 0.62 -13.43 3.71
C ILE A 56 -0.42 -14.55 3.58
N HIS A 57 -1.70 -14.20 3.72
CA HIS A 57 -2.82 -15.16 3.82
C HIS A 57 -3.61 -15.36 2.52
N LYS A 58 -3.24 -14.66 1.44
CA LYS A 58 -3.85 -14.71 0.09
C LYS A 58 -5.30 -14.22 -0.01
N ILE A 59 -5.90 -13.79 1.09
CA ILE A 59 -7.21 -13.12 1.09
C ILE A 59 -7.06 -11.70 0.54
N THR A 60 -7.82 -11.39 -0.50
CA THR A 60 -7.93 -10.08 -1.13
C THR A 60 -9.17 -9.33 -0.63
N PRO A 61 -9.26 -8.00 -0.82
CA PRO A 61 -10.48 -7.26 -0.52
C PRO A 61 -11.72 -7.80 -1.26
N THR A 62 -11.54 -8.35 -2.47
CA THR A 62 -12.61 -8.92 -3.31
C THR A 62 -13.23 -10.15 -2.65
N ASP A 63 -12.42 -11.03 -2.06
CA ASP A 63 -12.89 -12.23 -1.34
C ASP A 63 -13.82 -11.89 -0.15
N LEU A 64 -13.67 -10.69 0.40
CA LEU A 64 -14.40 -10.24 1.59
C LEU A 64 -15.66 -9.44 1.26
N VAL A 65 -15.92 -9.09 -0.02
CA VAL A 65 -17.05 -8.23 -0.42
C VAL A 65 -18.40 -8.77 0.05
N HIS A 66 -18.57 -10.08 -0.04
CA HIS A 66 -19.79 -10.79 0.38
C HIS A 66 -19.65 -11.50 1.73
N ALA A 67 -18.48 -11.43 2.37
CA ALA A 67 -18.24 -12.07 3.66
C ALA A 67 -19.11 -11.42 4.75
N PRO A 68 -19.59 -12.20 5.74
CA PRO A 68 -20.37 -11.67 6.84
C PRO A 68 -19.54 -10.71 7.70
N THR A 69 -20.20 -9.71 8.29
CA THR A 69 -19.55 -8.81 9.24
C THR A 69 -19.33 -9.51 10.57
N TRP A 70 -18.44 -8.96 11.41
CA TRP A 70 -18.18 -9.53 12.73
C TRP A 70 -19.45 -9.61 13.61
N GLU A 71 -20.35 -8.63 13.50
CA GLU A 71 -21.64 -8.61 14.20
C GLU A 71 -22.51 -9.82 13.88
N GLN A 72 -22.40 -10.36 12.66
CA GLN A 72 -23.13 -11.55 12.22
C GLN A 72 -22.41 -12.84 12.63
N VAL A 73 -21.07 -12.83 12.62
CA VAL A 73 -20.24 -13.99 12.94
C VAL A 73 -20.17 -14.27 14.44
N ALA A 74 -20.05 -13.22 15.27
CA ALA A 74 -19.76 -13.35 16.69
C ALA A 74 -20.80 -14.21 17.47
N PRO A 75 -22.13 -14.04 17.31
CA PRO A 75 -23.09 -14.87 18.02
C PRO A 75 -22.98 -16.37 17.67
N VAL A 76 -22.69 -16.68 16.41
CA VAL A 76 -22.53 -18.07 15.92
C VAL A 76 -21.25 -18.67 16.47
N LEU A 77 -20.13 -17.97 16.36
CA LEU A 77 -18.83 -18.42 16.87
C LEU A 77 -18.86 -18.60 18.40
N ALA A 78 -19.52 -17.70 19.14
CA ALA A 78 -19.71 -17.85 20.58
C ALA A 78 -20.41 -19.17 20.91
N GLY A 79 -21.44 -19.57 20.16
CA GLY A 79 -22.12 -20.85 20.31
C GLY A 79 -21.22 -22.06 20.01
N VAL A 80 -20.37 -21.96 18.98
CA VAL A 80 -19.40 -23.01 18.61
C VAL A 80 -18.34 -23.22 19.71
N LEU A 81 -17.88 -22.13 20.33
CA LEU A 81 -16.81 -22.14 21.33
C LEU A 81 -17.30 -22.39 22.77
N HIS A 82 -18.57 -22.11 23.06
CA HIS A 82 -19.11 -22.19 24.42
C HIS A 82 -18.94 -23.59 25.03
N GLY A 83 -18.43 -23.63 26.25
CA GLY A 83 -18.23 -24.84 27.03
C GLY A 83 -17.00 -25.67 26.62
N ARG A 84 -16.20 -25.24 25.64
CA ARG A 84 -15.00 -25.96 25.16
C ARG A 84 -13.71 -25.33 25.67
N VAL A 85 -12.64 -26.10 25.77
CA VAL A 85 -11.30 -25.57 26.04
C VAL A 85 -10.69 -25.01 24.75
N GLY A 86 -10.28 -23.75 24.77
CA GLY A 86 -9.61 -23.12 23.64
C GLY A 86 -8.19 -23.67 23.45
N VAL A 87 -7.83 -23.95 22.20
CA VAL A 87 -6.50 -24.40 21.77
C VAL A 87 -6.06 -23.56 20.58
N ALA A 88 -4.80 -23.16 20.53
CA ALA A 88 -4.21 -22.49 19.37
C ALA A 88 -2.69 -22.71 19.33
N HIS A 89 -2.01 -22.26 18.28
CA HIS A 89 -0.55 -22.24 18.18
C HIS A 89 -0.07 -20.80 18.32
N ASN A 90 0.34 -20.40 19.53
CA ASN A 90 0.51 -19.00 20.00
C ASN A 90 -0.78 -18.35 20.56
N ALA A 91 -1.48 -19.05 21.46
CA ALA A 91 -2.83 -18.72 21.95
C ALA A 91 -3.04 -17.29 22.46
N SER A 92 -1.99 -16.60 22.91
CA SER A 92 -2.05 -15.19 23.28
C SER A 92 -2.53 -14.27 22.14
N PHE A 93 -2.26 -14.64 20.89
CA PHE A 93 -2.68 -13.90 19.70
C PHE A 93 -4.19 -14.02 19.49
N GLU A 94 -4.71 -15.25 19.44
CA GLU A 94 -6.14 -15.51 19.23
C GLU A 94 -6.98 -14.93 20.36
N GLN A 95 -6.54 -15.12 21.62
CA GLN A 95 -7.22 -14.56 22.80
C GLN A 95 -7.39 -13.04 22.69
N ARG A 96 -6.34 -12.32 22.27
CA ARG A 96 -6.36 -10.86 22.15
C ARG A 96 -7.36 -10.40 21.10
N PHE A 97 -7.36 -11.03 19.92
CA PHE A 97 -8.24 -10.67 18.82
C PHE A 97 -9.70 -11.02 19.11
N LEU A 98 -9.97 -12.24 19.58
CA LEU A 98 -11.31 -12.69 19.93
C LEU A 98 -11.91 -11.86 21.07
N SER A 99 -11.17 -11.65 22.16
CA SER A 99 -11.65 -10.85 23.31
C SER A 99 -12.06 -9.44 22.88
N LYS A 100 -11.22 -8.78 22.07
CA LYS A 100 -11.50 -7.44 21.55
C LYS A 100 -12.71 -7.42 20.61
N GLU A 101 -12.79 -8.33 19.65
CA GLU A 101 -13.88 -8.33 18.69
C GLU A 101 -15.23 -8.72 19.37
N PHE A 102 -15.25 -9.65 20.32
CA PHE A 102 -16.46 -9.92 21.13
C PHE A 102 -16.88 -8.72 21.99
N GLN A 103 -15.92 -7.97 22.56
CA GLN A 103 -16.22 -6.76 23.33
C GLN A 103 -16.88 -5.67 22.47
N ARG A 104 -16.51 -5.54 21.19
CA ARG A 104 -17.09 -4.56 20.26
C ARG A 104 -18.59 -4.74 20.04
N VAL A 105 -19.05 -5.98 20.05
CA VAL A 105 -20.47 -6.33 19.84
C VAL A 105 -21.21 -6.56 21.16
N GLY A 106 -20.56 -6.30 22.29
CA GLY A 106 -21.17 -6.40 23.61
C GLY A 106 -21.43 -7.82 24.12
N ILE A 107 -20.78 -8.85 23.55
CA ILE A 107 -20.88 -10.23 24.03
C ILE A 107 -19.88 -10.43 25.18
N ALA A 108 -20.38 -10.49 26.40
CA ALA A 108 -19.57 -10.78 27.58
C ALA A 108 -19.01 -12.21 27.50
N ASN A 109 -17.72 -12.37 27.78
CA ASN A 109 -17.00 -13.62 27.61
C ASN A 109 -15.81 -13.71 28.58
N ASN A 110 -15.26 -14.92 28.76
CA ASN A 110 -14.04 -15.14 29.56
C ASN A 110 -12.82 -15.51 28.70
N VAL A 111 -12.80 -15.15 27.41
CA VAL A 111 -11.77 -15.61 26.45
C VAL A 111 -10.35 -15.28 26.92
N ARG A 112 -10.17 -14.13 27.57
CA ARG A 112 -8.87 -13.64 28.05
C ARG A 112 -8.49 -14.19 29.42
N GLU A 113 -9.48 -14.55 30.23
CA GLU A 113 -9.33 -15.06 31.59
C GLU A 113 -9.16 -16.58 31.62
N ALA A 114 -9.72 -17.30 30.64
CA ALA A 114 -9.63 -18.74 30.53
C ALA A 114 -8.20 -19.20 30.22
N ARG A 115 -7.77 -20.31 30.81
CA ARG A 115 -6.51 -20.96 30.44
C ARG A 115 -6.66 -21.77 29.16
N TRP A 116 -6.01 -21.33 28.08
CA TRP A 116 -5.95 -22.07 26.81
C TRP A 116 -4.82 -23.09 26.80
N VAL A 117 -4.91 -24.07 25.90
CA VAL A 117 -3.78 -24.94 25.56
C VAL A 117 -3.01 -24.30 24.41
N ASP A 118 -1.77 -23.90 24.65
CA ASP A 118 -0.89 -23.36 23.61
C ASP A 118 0.02 -24.45 23.05
N THR A 119 -0.23 -24.88 21.81
CA THR A 119 0.57 -25.91 21.16
C THR A 119 1.99 -25.46 20.83
N LYS A 120 2.28 -24.15 20.80
CA LYS A 120 3.64 -23.63 20.65
C LYS A 120 4.50 -23.97 21.86
N ASP A 121 3.98 -23.79 23.07
CA ASP A 121 4.67 -24.15 24.30
C ASP A 121 4.91 -25.65 24.38
N LEU A 122 3.91 -26.45 23.97
CA LEU A 122 4.05 -27.90 23.89
C LEU A 122 5.09 -28.32 22.85
N ALA A 123 5.10 -27.69 21.66
CA ALA A 123 6.06 -27.97 20.60
C ALA A 123 7.50 -27.57 21.00
N LEU A 124 7.68 -26.44 21.68
CA LEU A 124 8.96 -26.03 22.25
C LEU A 124 9.47 -27.05 23.27
N MET A 125 8.58 -27.53 24.15
CA MET A 125 8.91 -28.53 25.16
C MET A 125 9.32 -29.88 24.55
N HIS A 126 8.61 -30.35 23.52
CA HIS A 126 8.78 -31.72 23.00
C HIS A 126 9.66 -31.83 21.76
N CYS A 127 9.77 -30.75 20.98
CA CYS A 127 10.47 -30.72 19.69
C CYS A 127 11.53 -29.61 19.63
N GLY A 128 11.56 -28.66 20.57
CA GLY A 128 12.47 -27.51 20.54
C GLY A 128 12.16 -26.51 19.41
N LYS A 129 10.95 -26.59 18.83
CA LYS A 129 10.51 -25.79 17.67
C LYS A 129 9.30 -24.96 18.04
N GLY A 130 9.36 -23.65 17.82
CA GLY A 130 8.30 -22.70 18.19
C GLY A 130 7.48 -22.15 17.04
N LYS A 131 7.83 -22.44 15.78
CA LYS A 131 7.01 -22.12 14.61
C LYS A 131 6.20 -23.35 14.21
N LEU A 132 4.95 -23.17 13.80
CA LEU A 132 4.04 -24.27 13.45
C LEU A 132 4.66 -25.18 12.37
N ALA A 133 5.15 -24.60 11.27
CA ALA A 133 5.77 -25.38 10.18
C ALA A 133 6.94 -26.26 10.67
N GLU A 134 7.85 -25.70 11.48
CA GLU A 134 8.99 -26.44 12.02
C GLU A 134 8.55 -27.53 13.02
N ALA A 135 7.50 -27.27 13.80
CA ALA A 135 6.93 -28.24 14.73
C ALA A 135 6.24 -29.40 14.00
N LEU A 136 5.49 -29.11 12.92
CA LEU A 136 4.85 -30.10 12.06
C LEU A 136 5.88 -30.97 11.34
N ASP A 137 6.92 -30.36 10.78
CA ASP A 137 8.04 -31.09 10.14
C ASP A 137 8.74 -32.02 11.13
N ALA A 138 8.96 -31.56 12.37
CA ALA A 138 9.61 -32.35 13.42
C ALA A 138 8.79 -33.60 13.84
N VAL A 139 7.48 -33.62 13.57
CA VAL A 139 6.59 -34.75 13.86
C VAL A 139 6.08 -35.46 12.60
N GLY A 140 6.49 -35.03 11.41
CA GLY A 140 6.12 -35.65 10.14
C GLY A 140 4.68 -35.39 9.69
N ILE A 141 4.09 -34.26 10.09
CA ILE A 141 2.75 -33.83 9.65
C ILE A 141 2.93 -32.78 8.54
N THR A 142 2.13 -32.86 7.48
CA THR A 142 2.18 -31.89 6.36
C THR A 142 0.94 -31.02 6.38
N ASN A 143 1.13 -29.71 6.28
CA ASN A 143 0.05 -28.75 6.02
C ASN A 143 0.09 -28.34 4.54
N ALA A 144 -0.95 -28.69 3.79
CA ALA A 144 -1.02 -28.46 2.36
C ALA A 144 -1.34 -27.00 1.99
N GLN A 145 -1.90 -26.21 2.92
CA GLN A 145 -2.31 -24.84 2.69
C GLN A 145 -1.95 -23.95 3.89
N PRO A 146 -0.65 -23.66 4.12
CA PRO A 146 -0.23 -22.74 5.18
C PRO A 146 -0.81 -21.33 4.97
N HIS A 147 -1.10 -20.62 6.05
CA HIS A 147 -1.72 -19.28 6.03
C HIS A 147 -3.18 -19.28 5.55
N ALA A 148 -3.87 -20.34 5.95
CA ALA A 148 -5.31 -20.49 5.83
C ALA A 148 -5.84 -20.98 7.17
N ALA A 149 -6.81 -20.26 7.74
CA ALA A 149 -7.18 -20.44 9.14
C ALA A 149 -7.65 -21.88 9.45
N LEU A 150 -8.52 -22.47 8.62
CA LEU A 150 -8.98 -23.83 8.87
C LEU A 150 -7.87 -24.90 8.68
N PRO A 151 -7.09 -24.89 7.58
CA PRO A 151 -5.91 -25.77 7.44
C PRO A 151 -4.90 -25.64 8.59
N ASP A 152 -4.58 -24.42 9.04
CA ASP A 152 -3.66 -24.18 10.15
C ASP A 152 -4.24 -24.67 11.49
N ALA A 153 -5.54 -24.48 11.73
CA ALA A 153 -6.24 -25.06 12.88
C ALA A 153 -6.26 -26.60 12.84
N GLN A 154 -6.42 -27.21 11.67
CA GLN A 154 -6.39 -28.66 11.48
C GLN A 154 -4.99 -29.23 11.72
N ALA A 155 -3.96 -28.60 11.17
CA ALA A 155 -2.57 -28.98 11.42
C ALA A 155 -2.21 -28.82 12.91
N THR A 156 -2.69 -27.76 13.56
CA THR A 156 -2.55 -27.55 15.01
C THR A 156 -3.26 -28.64 15.82
N ALA A 157 -4.45 -29.09 15.39
CA ALA A 157 -5.17 -30.19 16.02
C ALA A 157 -4.42 -31.52 15.88
N ASP A 158 -3.84 -31.78 14.70
CA ASP A 158 -3.03 -32.97 14.45
C ASP A 158 -1.73 -32.95 15.28
N LEU A 159 -1.07 -31.80 15.36
CA LEU A 159 0.10 -31.59 16.22
C LEU A 159 -0.25 -31.83 17.70
N LEU A 160 -1.35 -31.26 18.19
CA LEU A 160 -1.80 -31.47 19.57
C LEU A 160 -2.01 -32.96 19.85
N ARG A 161 -2.66 -33.68 18.93
CA ARG A 161 -2.94 -35.11 19.04
C ARG A 161 -1.64 -35.92 19.09
N GLU A 162 -0.67 -35.61 18.24
CA GLU A 162 0.62 -36.28 18.21
C GLU A 162 1.44 -36.02 19.48
N LEU A 163 1.45 -34.79 19.98
CA LEU A 163 2.12 -34.46 21.25
C LEU A 163 1.46 -35.19 22.44
N CYS A 164 0.13 -35.20 22.52
CA CYS A 164 -0.58 -35.82 23.63
C CYS A 164 -0.59 -37.36 23.57
N LEU A 165 -0.96 -37.95 22.43
CA LEU A 165 -1.11 -39.40 22.26
C LEU A 165 0.20 -40.10 21.91
N GLY A 166 1.03 -39.49 21.08
CA GLY A 166 2.31 -40.04 20.65
C GLY A 166 3.43 -39.84 21.68
N ARG A 167 3.44 -38.70 22.39
CA ARG A 167 4.51 -38.33 23.34
C ARG A 167 4.09 -38.25 24.80
N GLY A 168 2.81 -38.50 25.12
CA GLY A 168 2.31 -38.65 26.48
C GLY A 168 2.12 -37.33 27.24
N THR A 169 1.95 -36.21 26.55
CA THR A 169 1.75 -34.89 27.16
C THR A 169 0.36 -34.77 27.79
N SER A 170 0.28 -34.31 29.04
CA SER A 170 -0.99 -33.98 29.69
C SER A 170 -1.34 -32.52 29.46
N ILE A 171 -2.55 -32.26 28.97
CA ILE A 171 -3.07 -30.92 28.73
C ILE A 171 -4.23 -30.63 29.69
N ALA A 172 -4.36 -29.37 30.11
CA ALA A 172 -5.49 -28.88 30.87
C ALA A 172 -5.74 -27.41 30.54
N GLY A 173 -7.02 -27.02 30.53
CA GLY A 173 -7.46 -25.66 30.26
C GLY A 173 -8.86 -25.43 30.80
N ASP A 174 -9.28 -24.17 30.79
CA ASP A 174 -10.60 -23.75 31.26
C ASP A 174 -11.59 -23.68 30.10
N ALA A 175 -12.84 -24.01 30.37
CA ALA A 175 -13.91 -23.89 29.38
C ALA A 175 -14.21 -22.41 29.08
N LEU A 176 -14.32 -22.10 27.79
CA LEU A 176 -14.77 -20.81 27.29
C LEU A 176 -16.26 -20.61 27.59
N ARG A 177 -16.63 -19.39 28.00
CA ARG A 177 -17.97 -18.99 28.40
C ARG A 177 -18.33 -17.69 27.71
N PHE A 178 -19.56 -17.62 27.23
CA PHE A 178 -20.14 -16.49 26.53
C PHE A 178 -21.54 -16.25 27.07
N ASP A 179 -21.80 -15.07 27.60
CA ASP A 179 -23.09 -14.67 28.17
C ASP A 179 -23.93 -13.93 27.11
N GLY A 180 -25.21 -14.29 26.97
CA GLY A 180 -26.13 -13.63 26.04
C GLY A 180 -26.07 -14.12 24.59
N ALA A 181 -25.37 -15.22 24.30
CA ALA A 181 -25.39 -15.83 22.97
C ALA A 181 -26.77 -16.45 22.68
N PRO A 182 -27.46 -16.10 21.58
CA PRO A 182 -28.74 -16.72 21.25
C PRO A 182 -28.52 -18.18 20.82
N GLU A 183 -29.34 -19.11 21.31
CA GLU A 183 -29.23 -20.54 21.02
C GLU A 183 -29.45 -20.90 19.53
N GLN A 184 -29.96 -19.98 18.70
CA GLN A 184 -30.20 -20.21 17.28
C GLN A 184 -30.02 -18.90 16.48
N VAL A 185 -28.80 -18.62 16.04
CA VAL A 185 -28.54 -17.66 14.96
C VAL A 185 -27.89 -18.44 13.82
N SER A 186 -28.53 -18.46 12.65
CA SER A 186 -27.90 -18.91 11.41
C SER A 186 -27.28 -17.70 10.72
N CYS A 187 -25.98 -17.71 10.53
CA CYS A 187 -25.27 -16.81 9.62
C CYS A 187 -24.94 -17.58 8.34
N GLU A 188 -25.04 -16.93 7.18
CA GLU A 188 -24.54 -17.49 5.93
C GLU A 188 -23.00 -17.43 5.99
N LEU A 189 -22.39 -18.58 6.30
CA LEU A 189 -20.93 -18.69 6.42
C LEU A 189 -20.34 -18.61 5.02
N VAL A 190 -19.51 -17.61 4.78
CA VAL A 190 -18.75 -17.49 3.55
C VAL A 190 -17.41 -18.12 3.83
N THR A 191 -17.23 -19.38 3.42
CA THR A 191 -15.90 -19.97 3.46
C THR A 191 -15.06 -19.35 2.35
N ARG A 192 -13.73 -19.52 2.36
CA ARG A 192 -12.98 -19.41 1.10
C ARG A 192 -13.77 -20.22 0.08
N SER A 193 -14.12 -19.62 -1.06
CA SER A 193 -14.75 -20.37 -2.15
C SER A 193 -13.85 -21.58 -2.35
N ARG A 194 -14.37 -22.75 -1.97
CA ARG A 194 -13.87 -24.01 -2.48
C ARG A 194 -13.87 -23.75 -3.97
N ALA A 195 -12.66 -23.66 -4.56
CA ALA A 195 -12.45 -23.23 -5.94
C ALA A 195 -13.67 -23.67 -6.75
N GLU A 196 -14.47 -22.70 -7.23
CA GLU A 196 -15.74 -23.01 -7.88
C GLU A 196 -15.46 -24.16 -8.82
N ASP A 197 -16.22 -25.26 -8.72
CA ASP A 197 -16.07 -26.36 -9.68
C ASP A 197 -16.14 -25.68 -11.05
N PRO A 198 -15.06 -25.69 -11.86
CA PRO A 198 -14.99 -24.90 -13.08
C PRO A 198 -16.16 -25.23 -14.01
N ALA A 199 -16.76 -26.40 -13.80
CA ALA A 199 -17.96 -26.85 -14.47
C ALA A 199 -19.25 -26.08 -14.15
N GLN A 200 -19.47 -25.65 -12.89
CA GLN A 200 -20.63 -24.85 -12.48
C GLN A 200 -20.46 -23.36 -12.81
N TRP A 201 -19.22 -22.88 -12.81
CA TRP A 201 -18.85 -21.54 -13.27
C TRP A 201 -19.21 -21.35 -14.75
N LEU A 202 -18.71 -22.22 -15.64
CA LEU A 202 -19.03 -22.18 -17.08
C LEU A 202 -20.52 -22.34 -17.40
N SER A 203 -21.24 -23.17 -16.64
CA SER A 203 -22.67 -23.39 -16.87
C SER A 203 -23.50 -22.13 -16.57
N ARG A 204 -23.11 -21.33 -15.57
CA ARG A 204 -23.67 -19.99 -15.32
C ARG A 204 -23.26 -18.99 -16.41
N LEU A 205 -21.99 -19.00 -16.79
CA LEU A 205 -21.42 -18.11 -17.79
C LEU A 205 -22.08 -18.29 -19.17
N ALA A 206 -22.25 -19.55 -19.59
CA ALA A 206 -22.98 -19.92 -20.80
C ALA A 206 -24.49 -19.63 -20.71
N GLN A 207 -25.06 -19.40 -19.53
CA GLN A 207 -26.46 -18.99 -19.35
C GLN A 207 -26.64 -17.47 -19.27
N ALA A 208 -25.61 -16.73 -18.87
CA ALA A 208 -25.61 -15.26 -18.76
C ALA A 208 -25.38 -14.55 -20.11
N MET A 209 -24.90 -15.27 -21.12
CA MET A 209 -24.63 -14.74 -22.46
C MET A 209 -25.88 -14.09 -23.13
N PRO A 210 -25.77 -12.91 -23.76
CA PRO A 210 -26.90 -12.25 -24.42
C PRO A 210 -27.52 -13.10 -25.54
N GLN A 211 -28.84 -13.28 -25.52
CA GLN A 211 -29.55 -13.91 -26.65
C GLN A 211 -29.64 -12.95 -27.84
N GLU A 212 -28.83 -13.16 -28.89
CA GLU A 212 -29.09 -12.56 -30.19
C GLU A 212 -30.36 -13.18 -30.80
N ARG A 213 -31.47 -12.44 -30.78
CA ARG A 213 -32.77 -12.92 -31.26
C ARG A 213 -33.01 -12.72 -32.77
N THR A 214 -32.02 -12.26 -33.54
CA THR A 214 -32.19 -11.99 -34.99
C THR A 214 -30.90 -12.21 -35.78
N GLY A 215 -30.87 -13.25 -36.62
CA GLY A 215 -29.80 -13.54 -37.58
C GLY A 215 -29.67 -15.03 -37.93
N SER A 216 -29.07 -15.37 -39.07
CA SER A 216 -28.83 -16.77 -39.54
C SER A 216 -27.81 -17.54 -38.70
N THR A 217 -27.25 -16.94 -37.65
CA THR A 217 -26.22 -17.52 -36.76
C THR A 217 -26.77 -17.93 -35.39
N GLY A 218 -27.98 -17.46 -35.03
CA GLY A 218 -28.55 -17.65 -33.70
C GLY A 218 -28.85 -19.11 -33.34
N ALA A 219 -29.31 -19.92 -34.32
CA ALA A 219 -29.60 -21.33 -34.09
C ALA A 219 -28.33 -22.16 -33.84
N TYR A 220 -27.23 -21.83 -34.51
CA TYR A 220 -25.93 -22.47 -34.32
C TYR A 220 -25.33 -22.13 -32.94
N ARG A 221 -25.39 -20.84 -32.55
CA ARG A 221 -24.92 -20.36 -31.24
C ARG A 221 -25.67 -21.00 -30.07
N GLU A 222 -26.98 -21.20 -30.18
CA GLU A 222 -27.76 -21.86 -29.13
C GLU A 222 -27.41 -23.35 -28.98
N VAL A 223 -27.18 -24.05 -30.10
CA VAL A 223 -26.72 -25.45 -30.07
C VAL A 223 -25.31 -25.54 -29.47
N LEU A 224 -24.43 -24.60 -29.81
CA LEU A 224 -23.06 -24.52 -29.26
C LEU A 224 -23.07 -24.28 -27.74
N ARG A 225 -23.93 -23.37 -27.27
CA ARG A 225 -24.14 -23.06 -25.85
C ARG A 225 -24.62 -24.28 -25.06
N ILE A 226 -25.54 -25.06 -25.62
CA ILE A 226 -26.06 -26.28 -24.99
C ILE A 226 -25.01 -27.40 -25.00
N ALA A 227 -24.29 -27.55 -26.11
CA ALA A 227 -23.28 -28.60 -26.31
C ALA A 227 -22.00 -28.41 -25.50
N LEU A 228 -21.75 -27.21 -24.95
CA LEU A 228 -20.58 -26.90 -24.12
C LEU A 228 -20.90 -26.85 -22.62
N ALA A 229 -22.14 -27.16 -22.23
CA ALA A 229 -22.58 -27.10 -20.83
C ALA A 229 -21.90 -28.15 -19.92
N ASP A 230 -21.33 -29.21 -20.49
CA ASP A 230 -20.65 -30.33 -19.82
C ASP A 230 -19.13 -30.39 -20.08
N HIS A 231 -18.54 -29.32 -20.62
CA HIS A 231 -17.08 -29.11 -20.80
C HIS A 231 -16.40 -30.05 -21.80
N ALA A 232 -17.18 -30.80 -22.57
CA ALA A 232 -16.67 -31.72 -23.57
C ALA A 232 -17.65 -31.90 -24.73
N LEU A 233 -17.26 -31.52 -25.96
CA LEU A 233 -18.08 -31.82 -27.14
C LEU A 233 -18.14 -33.33 -27.42
N SER A 234 -19.29 -33.96 -27.17
CA SER A 234 -19.50 -35.35 -27.57
C SER A 234 -19.58 -35.48 -29.10
N ALA A 235 -19.25 -36.66 -29.63
CA ALA A 235 -19.38 -36.92 -31.07
C ALA A 235 -20.82 -36.73 -31.60
N SER A 236 -21.82 -36.81 -30.73
CA SER A 236 -23.23 -36.51 -31.03
C SER A 236 -23.49 -35.02 -31.19
N GLU A 237 -22.90 -34.19 -30.33
CA GLU A 237 -23.04 -32.73 -30.34
C GLU A 237 -22.27 -32.10 -31.49
N VAL A 238 -21.07 -32.59 -31.80
CA VAL A 238 -20.32 -32.17 -32.99
C VAL A 238 -21.15 -32.41 -34.25
N ARG A 239 -21.80 -33.59 -34.37
CA ARG A 239 -22.69 -33.89 -35.50
C ARG A 239 -23.95 -33.01 -35.52
N LEU A 240 -24.43 -32.56 -34.36
CA LEU A 240 -25.57 -31.66 -34.28
C LEU A 240 -25.17 -30.25 -34.73
N LEU A 241 -24.01 -29.75 -34.29
CA LEU A 241 -23.42 -28.50 -34.75
C LEU A 241 -23.20 -28.50 -36.26
N GLU A 242 -22.58 -29.54 -36.83
CA GLU A 242 -22.38 -29.66 -38.28
C GLU A 242 -23.69 -29.61 -39.08
N ARG A 243 -24.74 -30.27 -38.58
CA ARG A 243 -26.06 -30.25 -39.22
C ARG A 243 -26.73 -28.89 -39.12
N THR A 244 -26.63 -28.23 -37.97
CA THR A 244 -27.17 -26.88 -37.77
C THR A 244 -26.44 -25.87 -38.64
N ALA A 245 -25.11 -25.96 -38.75
CA ALA A 245 -24.32 -25.14 -39.67
C ALA A 245 -24.74 -25.34 -41.13
N GLN A 246 -24.95 -26.58 -41.57
CA GLN A 246 -25.45 -26.87 -42.92
C GLN A 246 -26.87 -26.34 -43.16
N ALA A 247 -27.75 -26.43 -42.15
CA ALA A 247 -29.12 -25.96 -42.24
C ALA A 247 -29.20 -24.42 -42.33
N GLU A 248 -28.32 -23.73 -41.60
CA GLU A 248 -28.21 -22.27 -41.59
C GLU A 248 -27.31 -21.72 -42.71
N GLY A 249 -26.64 -22.59 -43.49
CA GLY A 249 -25.78 -22.21 -44.59
C GLY A 249 -24.44 -21.58 -44.18
N LEU A 250 -23.97 -21.86 -42.96
CA LEU A 250 -22.72 -21.33 -42.42
C LEU A 250 -21.51 -21.98 -43.10
N THR A 251 -20.57 -21.15 -43.54
CA THR A 251 -19.29 -21.61 -44.09
C THR A 251 -18.32 -21.97 -42.98
N ALA A 252 -17.23 -22.68 -43.33
CA ALA A 252 -16.18 -23.02 -42.36
C ALA A 252 -15.54 -21.78 -41.71
N THR A 253 -15.50 -20.66 -42.44
CA THR A 253 -15.03 -19.37 -41.91
C THR A 253 -16.02 -18.79 -40.91
N ASP A 254 -17.33 -18.81 -41.23
CA ASP A 254 -18.37 -18.30 -40.32
C ASP A 254 -18.41 -19.08 -38.99
N ILE A 255 -18.16 -20.39 -39.05
CA ILE A 255 -18.07 -21.24 -37.86
C ILE A 255 -16.85 -20.87 -37.01
N ALA A 256 -15.69 -20.67 -37.64
CA ALA A 256 -14.47 -20.28 -36.95
C ALA A 256 -14.61 -18.91 -36.26
N ASP A 257 -15.24 -17.95 -36.93
CA ASP A 257 -15.52 -16.62 -36.39
C ASP A 257 -16.48 -16.70 -35.20
N ILE A 258 -17.54 -17.53 -35.28
CA ILE A 258 -18.47 -17.75 -34.17
C ILE A 258 -17.77 -18.40 -32.96
N HIS A 259 -16.87 -19.36 -33.19
CA HIS A 259 -16.11 -20.01 -32.12
C HIS A 259 -15.11 -19.06 -31.47
N GLU A 260 -14.40 -18.24 -32.24
CA GLU A 260 -13.48 -17.23 -31.72
C GLU A 260 -14.23 -16.17 -30.88
N ASP A 261 -15.35 -15.66 -31.38
CA ASP A 261 -16.20 -14.71 -30.66
C ASP A 261 -16.73 -15.29 -29.33
N PHE A 262 -17.13 -16.57 -29.34
CA PHE A 262 -17.62 -17.25 -28.15
C PHE A 262 -16.53 -17.38 -27.07
N VAL A 263 -15.31 -17.78 -27.44
CA VAL A 263 -14.16 -17.85 -26.52
C VAL A 263 -13.74 -16.47 -26.02
N ARG A 264 -13.80 -15.45 -26.89
CA ARG A 264 -13.52 -14.06 -26.53
C ARG A 264 -14.48 -13.53 -25.47
N GLN A 265 -15.77 -13.79 -25.61
CA GLN A 265 -16.78 -13.36 -24.64
C GLN A 265 -16.64 -14.07 -23.30
N LEU A 266 -16.34 -15.38 -23.29
CA LEU A 266 -16.04 -16.12 -22.06
C LEU A 266 -14.81 -15.57 -21.33
N ALA A 267 -13.77 -15.17 -22.08
CA ALA A 267 -12.57 -14.58 -21.50
C ALA A 267 -12.81 -13.17 -20.93
N ILE A 268 -13.69 -12.36 -21.54
CA ILE A 268 -14.09 -11.04 -21.03
C ILE A 268 -14.83 -11.17 -19.70
N GLU A 269 -15.77 -12.12 -19.61
CA GLU A 269 -16.52 -12.40 -18.40
C GLU A 269 -15.62 -12.99 -17.29
N ALA A 270 -14.63 -13.82 -17.65
CA ALA A 270 -13.60 -14.29 -16.71
C ALA A 270 -12.69 -13.17 -16.18
N TRP A 271 -12.62 -12.03 -16.86
CA TRP A 271 -11.90 -10.84 -16.40
C TRP A 271 -12.75 -9.89 -15.54
N MET A 272 -14.06 -10.16 -15.36
CA MET A 272 -14.98 -9.20 -14.70
C MET A 272 -14.68 -8.95 -13.22
N ASP A 273 -14.05 -9.90 -12.52
CA ASP A 273 -13.59 -9.75 -11.14
C ASP A 273 -12.14 -9.22 -11.03
N GLY A 274 -11.54 -8.88 -12.17
CA GLY A 274 -10.19 -8.33 -12.27
C GLY A 274 -9.06 -9.36 -12.14
N VAL A 275 -9.35 -10.66 -11.99
CA VAL A 275 -8.34 -11.72 -11.82
C VAL A 275 -8.78 -13.01 -12.50
N ILE A 276 -8.07 -13.47 -13.54
CA ILE A 276 -8.25 -14.84 -14.05
C ILE A 276 -7.47 -15.82 -13.16
N THR A 277 -8.18 -16.77 -12.53
CA THR A 277 -7.56 -17.84 -11.74
C THR A 277 -6.85 -18.86 -12.64
N SER A 278 -5.87 -19.59 -12.10
CA SER A 278 -5.17 -20.64 -12.86
C SER A 278 -6.10 -21.77 -13.34
N GLU A 279 -7.23 -21.97 -12.68
CA GLU A 279 -8.24 -22.97 -13.05
C GLU A 279 -9.12 -22.48 -14.21
N GLU A 280 -9.56 -21.22 -14.20
CA GLU A 280 -10.26 -20.58 -15.32
C GLU A 280 -9.38 -20.46 -16.56
N GLU A 281 -8.09 -20.15 -16.37
CA GLU A 281 -7.08 -20.13 -17.43
C GLU A 281 -6.95 -21.49 -18.12
N ALA A 282 -6.79 -22.56 -17.32
CA ALA A 282 -6.66 -23.93 -17.83
C ALA A 282 -7.91 -24.38 -18.61
N LEU A 283 -9.08 -23.95 -18.17
CA LEU A 283 -10.35 -24.33 -18.74
C LEU A 283 -10.70 -23.54 -20.02
N LEU A 284 -10.39 -22.24 -20.09
CA LEU A 284 -10.47 -21.45 -21.34
C LEU A 284 -9.58 -22.02 -22.43
N ARG A 285 -8.37 -22.47 -22.07
CA ARG A 285 -7.43 -23.15 -22.97
C ARG A 285 -7.98 -24.49 -23.46
N ALA A 286 -8.61 -25.26 -22.58
CA ALA A 286 -9.21 -26.54 -22.93
C ALA A 286 -10.40 -26.37 -23.91
N LEU A 287 -11.29 -25.41 -23.66
CA LEU A 287 -12.43 -25.11 -24.53
C LEU A 287 -12.00 -24.61 -25.91
N ALA A 288 -11.03 -23.70 -25.97
CA ALA A 288 -10.50 -23.20 -27.23
C ALA A 288 -9.89 -24.32 -28.08
N GLY A 289 -9.19 -25.27 -27.44
CA GLY A 289 -8.69 -26.47 -28.10
C GLY A 289 -9.79 -27.36 -28.69
N GLN A 290 -10.92 -27.51 -27.99
CA GLN A 290 -12.06 -28.30 -28.48
C GLN A 290 -12.82 -27.60 -29.62
N LEU A 291 -12.87 -26.27 -29.61
CA LEU A 291 -13.51 -25.44 -30.64
C LEU A 291 -12.61 -25.11 -31.84
N ALA A 292 -11.36 -25.60 -31.82
CA ALA A 292 -10.32 -25.31 -32.81
C ALA A 292 -10.01 -23.82 -32.98
N VAL A 293 -10.15 -23.04 -31.90
CA VAL A 293 -9.71 -21.64 -31.83
C VAL A 293 -8.20 -21.60 -31.64
N ASP A 294 -7.51 -20.71 -32.35
CA ASP A 294 -6.05 -20.60 -32.28
C ASP A 294 -5.60 -20.29 -30.85
N GLY A 295 -4.66 -21.10 -30.32
CA GLY A 295 -4.11 -20.92 -28.99
C GLY A 295 -3.46 -19.53 -28.80
N GLU A 296 -2.96 -18.90 -29.87
CA GLU A 296 -2.42 -17.54 -29.79
C GLU A 296 -3.50 -16.48 -29.49
N VAL A 297 -4.76 -16.72 -29.89
CA VAL A 297 -5.90 -15.83 -29.55
C VAL A 297 -6.22 -15.95 -28.08
N VAL A 298 -6.25 -17.17 -27.54
CA VAL A 298 -6.49 -17.43 -26.11
C VAL A 298 -5.38 -16.81 -25.25
N GLU A 299 -4.12 -16.98 -25.65
CA GLU A 299 -2.97 -16.35 -24.96
C GLU A 299 -3.04 -14.82 -24.96
N LYS A 300 -3.62 -14.21 -26.00
CA LYS A 300 -3.85 -12.76 -26.04
C LYS A 300 -5.00 -12.32 -25.13
N LEU A 301 -6.02 -13.15 -24.98
CA LEU A 301 -7.16 -12.90 -24.10
C LEU A 301 -6.83 -13.14 -22.62
N LEU A 302 -5.92 -14.09 -22.33
CA LEU A 302 -5.41 -14.39 -20.99
C LEU A 302 -4.29 -13.44 -20.53
N ARG A 303 -3.64 -12.74 -21.46
CA ARG A 303 -2.74 -11.64 -21.11
C ARG A 303 -3.54 -10.48 -20.55
N GLU A 304 -3.06 -9.88 -19.46
CA GLU A 304 -3.62 -8.68 -18.85
C GLU A 304 -3.95 -7.65 -19.95
N PRO A 305 -5.22 -7.23 -20.11
CA PRO A 305 -5.65 -6.57 -21.33
C PRO A 305 -4.96 -5.21 -21.55
N VAL A 306 -4.19 -5.12 -22.64
CA VAL A 306 -3.70 -3.86 -23.21
C VAL A 306 -4.82 -3.24 -24.05
N THR A 307 -5.66 -2.45 -23.39
CA THR A 307 -6.68 -1.50 -23.88
C THR A 307 -7.36 -1.73 -25.24
N GLY A 308 -8.69 -1.82 -25.20
CA GLY A 308 -9.57 -1.40 -26.28
C GLY A 308 -10.94 -1.04 -25.71
N GLU A 309 -11.39 0.20 -25.95
CA GLU A 309 -12.70 0.80 -25.65
C GLU A 309 -13.07 1.06 -24.18
N SER A 310 -13.53 2.29 -23.94
CA SER A 310 -13.95 2.83 -22.65
C SER A 310 -15.29 2.23 -22.25
N GLU A 311 -15.28 1.17 -21.45
CA GLU A 311 -16.50 0.54 -20.92
C GLU A 311 -17.27 1.41 -19.90
N LEU A 312 -16.69 2.52 -19.44
CA LEU A 312 -17.30 3.35 -18.40
C LEU A 312 -18.04 4.59 -18.92
N GLY A 313 -17.90 4.94 -20.20
CA GLY A 313 -18.55 6.13 -20.79
C GLY A 313 -18.11 7.47 -20.18
N VAL A 314 -17.12 7.49 -19.29
CA VAL A 314 -16.62 8.70 -18.60
C VAL A 314 -15.62 9.42 -19.50
N HIS A 315 -15.85 10.72 -19.75
CA HIS A 315 -14.95 11.59 -20.52
C HIS A 315 -14.42 12.68 -19.59
N LEU A 316 -13.11 12.82 -19.47
CA LEU A 316 -12.48 13.83 -18.63
C LEU A 316 -12.36 15.16 -19.39
N ARG A 317 -12.69 16.27 -18.74
CA ARG A 317 -12.58 17.64 -19.26
C ARG A 317 -11.70 18.48 -18.33
N PRO A 318 -10.92 19.45 -18.86
CA PRO A 318 -10.19 20.39 -18.01
C PRO A 318 -11.15 21.06 -17.00
N GLY A 319 -10.79 21.02 -15.72
CA GLY A 319 -11.61 21.45 -14.58
C GLY A 319 -12.26 20.31 -13.78
N ASP A 320 -12.31 19.09 -14.33
CA ASP A 320 -12.89 17.94 -13.63
C ASP A 320 -12.06 17.52 -12.42
N ARG A 321 -12.75 17.17 -11.33
CA ARG A 321 -12.11 16.79 -10.08
C ARG A 321 -11.83 15.30 -10.04
N ILE A 322 -10.60 14.93 -9.67
CA ILE A 322 -10.14 13.54 -9.57
C ILE A 322 -9.70 13.26 -8.14
N ALA A 323 -10.09 12.13 -7.58
CA ALA A 323 -9.65 11.72 -6.25
C ALA A 323 -8.78 10.48 -6.28
N LEU A 324 -7.63 10.53 -5.60
CA LEU A 324 -6.69 9.40 -5.51
C LEU A 324 -6.85 8.69 -4.17
N THR A 325 -6.88 7.35 -4.17
CA THR A 325 -7.01 6.51 -2.96
C THR A 325 -6.14 5.25 -3.00
N GLY A 326 -5.79 4.71 -1.83
CA GLY A 326 -4.92 3.53 -1.70
C GLY A 326 -3.42 3.81 -1.82
N ALA A 327 -2.62 2.74 -1.71
CA ALA A 327 -1.20 2.70 -2.02
C ALA A 327 -1.05 2.50 -3.53
N MET A 328 -0.46 3.49 -4.22
CA MET A 328 -0.41 3.56 -5.68
C MET A 328 0.92 3.05 -6.23
N ASP A 329 0.92 2.52 -7.45
CA ASP A 329 2.10 2.05 -8.18
C ASP A 329 3.06 3.20 -8.50
N LEU A 330 2.53 4.38 -8.82
CA LEU A 330 3.31 5.62 -8.92
C LEU A 330 3.11 6.50 -7.67
N PRO A 331 4.15 7.24 -7.21
CA PRO A 331 4.03 8.16 -6.09
C PRO A 331 2.87 9.14 -6.27
N ARG A 332 2.11 9.41 -5.21
CA ARG A 332 0.91 10.26 -5.26
C ARG A 332 1.21 11.65 -5.82
N GLU A 333 2.36 12.20 -5.50
CA GLU A 333 2.83 13.50 -5.97
C GLU A 333 2.98 13.50 -7.51
N THR A 334 3.39 12.37 -8.09
CA THR A 334 3.54 12.22 -9.55
C THR A 334 2.17 12.21 -10.24
N TRP A 335 1.18 11.52 -9.65
CA TRP A 335 -0.18 11.53 -10.16
C TRP A 335 -0.85 12.90 -10.03
N GLU A 336 -0.69 13.57 -8.89
CA GLU A 336 -1.23 14.92 -8.67
C GLU A 336 -0.63 15.94 -9.64
N ALA A 337 0.68 15.86 -9.92
CA ALA A 337 1.34 16.69 -10.92
C ALA A 337 0.80 16.43 -12.34
N ARG A 338 0.56 15.16 -12.70
CA ARG A 338 -0.03 14.79 -14.00
C ARG A 338 -1.48 15.27 -14.13
N VAL A 339 -2.29 15.14 -13.08
CA VAL A 339 -3.68 15.65 -13.02
C VAL A 339 -3.68 17.18 -13.24
N GLN A 340 -2.83 17.92 -12.51
CA GLN A 340 -2.73 19.37 -12.63
C GLN A 340 -2.24 19.82 -14.02
N LYS A 341 -1.26 19.11 -14.60
CA LYS A 341 -0.74 19.40 -15.95
C LYS A 341 -1.82 19.37 -17.03
N HIS A 342 -2.82 18.49 -16.88
CA HIS A 342 -3.93 18.34 -17.84
C HIS A 342 -5.16 19.19 -17.49
N GLY A 343 -4.99 20.17 -16.58
CA GLY A 343 -6.05 21.08 -16.17
C GLY A 343 -7.11 20.45 -15.26
N LEU A 344 -6.89 19.26 -14.73
CA LEU A 344 -7.78 18.59 -13.79
C LEU A 344 -7.47 18.99 -12.34
N VAL A 345 -8.43 18.82 -11.43
CA VAL A 345 -8.30 19.24 -10.03
C VAL A 345 -8.11 18.02 -9.12
N PRO A 346 -6.91 17.78 -8.56
CA PRO A 346 -6.73 16.72 -7.58
C PRO A 346 -7.43 17.09 -6.27
N GLY A 347 -8.11 16.13 -5.63
CA GLY A 347 -8.73 16.38 -4.33
C GLY A 347 -9.38 15.16 -3.68
N GLY A 348 -10.07 15.39 -2.56
CA GLY A 348 -10.89 14.35 -1.92
C GLY A 348 -12.17 14.03 -2.71
N VAL A 349 -12.80 12.92 -2.36
CA VAL A 349 -14.06 12.44 -2.98
C VAL A 349 -15.22 13.37 -2.60
N ALA A 350 -15.78 14.05 -3.60
CA ALA A 350 -16.92 14.95 -3.51
C ALA A 350 -17.89 14.68 -4.69
N ARG A 351 -19.12 15.22 -4.69
CA ARG A 351 -20.05 15.03 -5.83
C ARG A 351 -19.52 15.56 -7.17
N SER A 352 -18.61 16.54 -7.14
CA SER A 352 -17.92 17.04 -8.33
C SER A 352 -16.75 16.16 -8.78
N THR A 353 -16.39 15.14 -7.98
CA THR A 353 -15.39 14.15 -8.38
C THR A 353 -15.97 13.29 -9.49
N VAL A 354 -15.33 13.35 -10.65
CA VAL A 354 -15.76 12.63 -11.85
C VAL A 354 -15.31 11.18 -11.78
N VAL A 355 -14.14 10.93 -11.17
CA VAL A 355 -13.63 9.57 -10.98
C VAL A 355 -12.70 9.48 -9.77
N VAL A 356 -12.71 8.32 -9.11
CA VAL A 356 -11.74 7.98 -8.07
C VAL A 356 -10.74 6.97 -8.61
N VAL A 357 -9.45 7.27 -8.50
CA VAL A 357 -8.37 6.40 -8.95
C VAL A 357 -7.84 5.64 -7.74
N ALA A 358 -7.83 4.32 -7.84
CA ALA A 358 -7.29 3.41 -6.85
C ALA A 358 -6.31 2.43 -7.51
N ALA A 359 -5.37 1.87 -6.73
CA ALA A 359 -4.53 0.78 -7.22
C ALA A 359 -5.35 -0.48 -7.54
N ASN A 360 -6.37 -0.78 -6.72
CA ASN A 360 -7.38 -1.79 -6.98
C ASN A 360 -8.78 -1.13 -6.98
N PRO A 361 -9.56 -1.17 -8.07
CA PRO A 361 -10.91 -0.62 -8.14
C PRO A 361 -11.85 -1.11 -7.03
N ASP A 362 -11.68 -2.34 -6.52
CA ASP A 362 -12.53 -2.98 -5.51
C ASP A 362 -12.22 -2.59 -4.06
N THR A 363 -11.30 -1.65 -3.83
CA THR A 363 -10.99 -1.16 -2.47
C THR A 363 -12.23 -0.64 -1.74
N TRP A 364 -12.32 -0.90 -0.43
CA TRP A 364 -13.35 -0.34 0.46
C TRP A 364 -12.82 0.81 1.32
N SER A 365 -11.75 1.47 0.87
CA SER A 365 -11.19 2.67 1.52
C SER A 365 -12.27 3.71 1.79
N GLY A 366 -12.09 4.53 2.84
CA GLY A 366 -13.05 5.58 3.19
C GLY A 366 -13.38 6.54 2.02
N LYS A 367 -12.47 6.66 1.04
CA LYS A 367 -12.69 7.39 -0.22
C LYS A 367 -13.46 6.55 -1.26
N ALA A 368 -13.13 5.28 -1.45
CA ALA A 368 -13.81 4.40 -2.41
C ALA A 368 -15.25 4.05 -1.96
N LYS A 369 -15.48 3.85 -0.66
CA LYS A 369 -16.83 3.73 -0.07
C LYS A 369 -17.66 4.98 -0.37
N ARG A 370 -17.09 6.17 -0.08
CA ARG A 370 -17.73 7.45 -0.38
C ARG A 370 -17.97 7.66 -1.88
N ALA A 371 -17.11 7.13 -2.76
CA ALA A 371 -17.28 7.23 -4.19
C ALA A 371 -18.46 6.38 -4.68
N ARG A 372 -18.55 5.13 -4.22
CA ARG A 372 -19.68 4.24 -4.50
C ARG A 372 -21.00 4.78 -3.95
N ASP A 373 -21.00 5.29 -2.72
CA ASP A 373 -22.17 5.93 -2.10
C ASP A 373 -22.68 7.15 -2.91
N LEU A 374 -21.79 7.79 -3.68
CA LEU A 374 -22.08 8.94 -4.55
C LEU A 374 -22.29 8.55 -6.03
N GLY A 375 -22.23 7.26 -6.38
CA GLY A 375 -22.33 6.78 -7.76
C GLY A 375 -21.14 7.17 -8.65
N ILE A 376 -20.01 7.54 -8.05
CA ILE A 376 -18.80 7.98 -8.73
C ILE A 376 -17.95 6.74 -9.06
N PRO A 377 -17.53 6.55 -10.32
CA PRO A 377 -16.76 5.37 -10.71
C PRO A 377 -15.40 5.35 -10.01
N VAL A 378 -15.02 4.17 -9.52
CA VAL A 378 -13.68 3.88 -9.00
C VAL A 378 -12.92 3.11 -10.08
N ILE A 379 -11.79 3.63 -10.53
CA ILE A 379 -11.01 3.08 -11.65
C ILE A 379 -9.56 2.84 -11.23
N SER A 380 -8.86 2.01 -12.01
CA SER A 380 -7.44 1.72 -11.78
C SER A 380 -6.51 2.85 -12.24
N GLU A 381 -5.28 2.89 -11.73
CA GLU A 381 -4.22 3.81 -12.18
C GLU A 381 -3.95 3.70 -13.68
N LYS A 382 -3.95 2.48 -14.23
CA LYS A 382 -3.74 2.22 -15.65
C LYS A 382 -4.88 2.81 -16.50
N SER A 383 -6.14 2.67 -16.07
CA SER A 383 -7.30 3.25 -16.75
C SER A 383 -7.28 4.78 -16.71
N PHE A 384 -6.87 5.38 -15.59
CA PHE A 384 -6.76 6.83 -15.48
C PHE A 384 -5.64 7.42 -16.37
N ALA A 385 -4.49 6.75 -16.47
CA ALA A 385 -3.40 7.12 -17.37
C ALA A 385 -3.85 7.29 -18.82
N ARG A 386 -4.69 6.34 -19.28
CA ARG A 386 -5.22 6.29 -20.65
C ARG A 386 -6.19 7.43 -20.94
N MET A 387 -7.01 7.82 -19.95
CA MET A 387 -7.93 8.96 -20.06
C MET A 387 -7.20 10.29 -20.17
N LEU A 388 -6.06 10.46 -19.46
CA LEU A 388 -5.24 11.67 -19.60
C LEU A 388 -4.61 11.78 -21.00
N ALA A 389 -4.11 10.68 -21.54
CA ALA A 389 -3.52 10.65 -22.89
C ALA A 389 -4.55 11.00 -24.00
N THR A 390 -5.83 10.69 -23.79
CA THR A 390 -6.91 11.06 -24.72
C THR A 390 -7.32 12.53 -24.61
N MET A 391 -7.12 13.18 -23.45
CA MET A 391 -7.33 14.63 -23.31
C MET A 391 -6.29 15.46 -24.08
N GLU A 392 -5.05 14.95 -24.23
CA GLU A 392 -4.00 15.63 -25.02
C GLU A 392 -4.35 15.69 -26.52
N THR A 393 -5.18 14.77 -27.02
CA THR A 393 -5.61 14.73 -28.42
C THR A 393 -6.82 15.61 -28.76
N SER A 394 -7.54 16.18 -27.78
CA SER A 394 -8.81 16.88 -28.01
C SER A 394 -8.78 18.41 -27.85
N SER A 395 -7.62 19.03 -27.60
CA SER A 395 -7.51 20.47 -27.29
C SER A 395 -6.95 21.33 -28.43
N PHE A 396 -7.50 21.19 -29.65
CA PHE A 396 -7.28 22.14 -30.74
C PHE A 396 -8.60 22.40 -31.50
N ASP A 397 -9.35 23.44 -31.11
CA ASP A 397 -10.12 24.29 -32.05
C ASP A 397 -10.61 25.63 -31.41
N ASP A 398 -9.83 26.67 -31.72
CA ASP A 398 -10.07 28.09 -32.05
C ASP A 398 -11.30 28.92 -31.55
N THR A 399 -11.06 30.05 -30.83
CA THR A 399 -11.08 31.44 -31.37
C THR A 399 -11.24 32.57 -30.31
N ALA A 400 -10.36 33.57 -30.45
CA ALA A 400 -10.50 35.01 -30.20
C ALA A 400 -10.71 35.58 -28.77
N VAL A 401 -9.63 36.06 -28.12
CA VAL A 401 -9.49 37.46 -27.70
C VAL A 401 -8.02 37.90 -27.80
N THR A 402 -7.79 38.85 -28.69
CA THR A 402 -6.57 39.63 -28.89
C THR A 402 -6.34 40.63 -27.75
N GLY A 403 -5.08 40.80 -27.31
CA GLY A 403 -4.59 42.10 -26.84
C GLY A 403 -3.67 42.07 -25.62
N ALA A 404 -2.39 42.41 -25.86
CA ALA A 404 -1.30 42.66 -24.90
C ALA A 404 -0.75 41.40 -24.21
N VAL A 405 0.47 40.93 -24.48
CA VAL A 405 1.72 41.70 -24.51
C VAL A 405 2.64 41.18 -25.63
N LYS A 406 2.85 42.04 -26.64
CA LYS A 406 4.10 42.10 -27.39
C LYS A 406 5.21 42.49 -26.43
N ALA A 407 6.30 41.74 -26.42
CA ALA A 407 7.68 42.23 -26.60
C ALA A 407 8.66 41.33 -25.84
N GLU A 408 9.04 40.20 -26.45
CA GLU A 408 10.45 39.92 -26.71
C GLU A 408 10.54 38.70 -27.62
N GLN A 409 11.50 38.75 -28.55
CA GLN A 409 11.92 37.65 -29.44
C GLN A 409 11.07 37.44 -30.70
N ALA A 410 10.95 38.52 -31.47
CA ALA A 410 11.09 38.40 -32.93
C ALA A 410 12.57 38.48 -33.28
N ALA A 411 13.14 37.39 -33.83
CA ALA A 411 14.16 37.37 -34.90
C ALA A 411 14.91 36.02 -34.93
N VAL A 412 14.43 35.05 -35.71
CA VAL A 412 15.27 34.26 -36.63
C VAL A 412 14.37 33.87 -37.82
N GLU A 413 14.67 34.41 -39.01
CA GLU A 413 14.04 34.08 -40.29
C GLU A 413 14.61 32.78 -40.90
N GLU A 414 13.70 32.00 -41.48
CA GLU A 414 13.80 31.12 -42.66
C GLU A 414 15.13 30.40 -42.97
N ALA A 415 15.16 29.09 -42.68
CA ALA A 415 15.91 28.11 -43.46
C ALA A 415 14.92 27.10 -44.07
N VAL A 416 14.93 26.99 -45.40
CA VAL A 416 14.10 26.05 -46.18
C VAL A 416 14.51 24.62 -45.84
N VAL A 417 13.62 23.86 -45.19
CA VAL A 417 13.80 22.43 -44.91
C VAL A 417 13.53 21.64 -46.21
N PRO A 418 14.43 20.75 -46.66
CA PRO A 418 14.16 19.91 -47.83
C PRO A 418 13.03 18.91 -47.54
N GLN A 419 12.09 18.73 -48.49
CA GLN A 419 10.98 17.77 -48.36
C GLN A 419 11.50 16.34 -48.16
N ARG A 420 10.99 15.63 -47.16
CA ARG A 420 11.48 14.28 -46.76
C ARG A 420 11.10 13.20 -47.76
N PHE A 421 9.97 13.38 -48.45
CA PHE A 421 9.40 12.44 -49.42
C PHE A 421 9.01 13.14 -50.73
N GLU A 422 10.01 13.50 -51.55
CA GLU A 422 9.86 14.29 -52.79
C GLU A 422 8.80 13.78 -53.78
N TRP A 423 8.48 12.49 -53.77
CA TRP A 423 7.51 11.88 -54.70
C TRP A 423 6.05 12.18 -54.33
N ILE A 424 5.75 12.55 -53.07
CA ILE A 424 4.37 12.78 -52.61
C ILE A 424 3.72 13.94 -53.37
N ALA A 425 4.46 15.02 -53.59
CA ALA A 425 3.99 16.17 -54.37
C ALA A 425 3.56 15.80 -55.81
N SER A 426 4.07 14.68 -56.35
CA SER A 426 3.73 14.22 -57.70
C SER A 426 2.54 13.25 -57.78
N VAL A 427 2.15 12.62 -56.66
CA VAL A 427 1.05 11.63 -56.62
C VAL A 427 -0.13 12.05 -55.75
N SER A 428 0.07 13.00 -54.84
CA SER A 428 -0.95 13.62 -53.99
C SER A 428 -0.68 15.13 -53.88
N PRO A 429 -0.87 15.93 -54.95
CA PRO A 429 -0.56 17.37 -54.96
C PRO A 429 -1.47 18.20 -54.05
N GLU A 430 -2.56 17.61 -53.56
CA GLU A 430 -3.56 18.28 -52.71
C GLU A 430 -3.32 18.08 -51.21
N ARG A 431 -2.48 17.10 -50.81
CA ARG A 431 -2.15 16.79 -49.41
C ARG A 431 -0.63 16.70 -49.25
N GLY A 432 -0.07 17.51 -48.36
CA GLY A 432 1.38 17.52 -48.07
C GLY A 432 1.85 16.25 -47.34
N GLU A 433 3.17 16.07 -47.20
CA GLU A 433 3.74 14.92 -46.46
C GLU A 433 3.30 14.88 -44.99
N ASP A 434 3.07 16.04 -44.36
CA ASP A 434 2.59 16.15 -42.97
C ASP A 434 1.10 15.83 -42.78
N GLU A 435 0.33 15.71 -43.88
CA GLU A 435 -1.11 15.43 -43.83
C GLU A 435 -1.45 13.96 -44.10
N LEU A 436 -0.47 13.13 -44.49
CA LEU A 436 -0.66 11.72 -44.82
C LEU A 436 -0.14 10.84 -43.68
N THR A 437 -0.93 9.85 -43.27
CA THR A 437 -0.45 8.82 -42.34
C THR A 437 0.59 7.91 -43.01
N HIS A 438 1.48 7.28 -42.22
CA HIS A 438 2.52 6.39 -42.77
C HIS A 438 1.95 5.22 -43.58
N ALA A 439 0.83 4.66 -43.12
CA ALA A 439 0.09 3.64 -43.85
C ALA A 439 -0.47 4.17 -45.19
N GLU A 440 -1.05 5.39 -45.21
CA GLU A 440 -1.49 6.03 -46.46
C GLU A 440 -0.32 6.26 -47.43
N MET A 441 0.84 6.69 -46.94
CA MET A 441 2.05 6.85 -47.75
C MET A 441 2.55 5.50 -48.30
N ALA A 442 2.54 4.42 -47.50
CA ALA A 442 2.90 3.08 -47.94
C ALA A 442 1.96 2.57 -49.04
N ALA A 443 0.65 2.76 -48.86
CA ALA A 443 -0.36 2.42 -49.86
C ALA A 443 -0.17 3.20 -51.17
N LEU A 444 0.12 4.51 -51.07
CA LEU A 444 0.41 5.36 -52.24
C LEU A 444 1.66 4.90 -52.99
N TRP A 445 2.74 4.57 -52.27
CA TRP A 445 3.98 4.07 -52.88
C TRP A 445 3.77 2.73 -53.59
N ILE A 446 3.10 1.77 -52.94
CA ILE A 446 2.80 0.45 -53.53
C ILE A 446 1.96 0.59 -54.80
N LYS A 447 0.99 1.52 -54.80
CA LYS A 447 0.10 1.76 -55.93
C LYS A 447 0.79 2.44 -57.11
N HIS A 448 1.59 3.48 -56.87
CA HIS A 448 2.14 4.33 -57.92
C HIS A 448 3.56 3.95 -58.35
N TYR A 449 4.33 3.30 -57.47
CA TYR A 449 5.73 2.94 -57.70
C TYR A 449 6.08 1.49 -57.32
N PRO A 450 5.27 0.48 -57.69
CA PRO A 450 5.46 -0.90 -57.23
C PRO A 450 6.80 -1.53 -57.65
N THR A 451 7.39 -1.06 -58.75
CA THR A 451 8.64 -1.57 -59.33
C THR A 451 9.85 -0.68 -59.07
N ARG A 452 9.71 0.39 -58.27
CA ARG A 452 10.85 1.21 -57.86
C ARG A 452 11.50 0.62 -56.60
N PRO A 453 12.84 0.64 -56.50
CA PRO A 453 13.53 0.20 -55.29
C PRO A 453 13.09 0.99 -54.07
N LEU A 454 12.99 0.33 -52.91
CA LEU A 454 12.53 0.96 -51.67
C LEU A 454 13.50 2.04 -51.17
N THR A 455 14.79 1.98 -51.54
CA THR A 455 15.75 3.11 -51.34
C THR A 455 15.33 4.42 -51.99
N ARG A 456 14.37 4.42 -52.92
CA ARG A 456 13.87 5.64 -53.59
C ARG A 456 12.66 6.26 -52.91
N ILE A 457 12.17 5.68 -51.82
CA ILE A 457 11.08 6.26 -51.01
C ILE A 457 11.50 7.62 -50.44
N SER A 458 12.75 7.75 -50.02
CA SER A 458 13.32 9.00 -49.50
C SER A 458 14.81 9.07 -49.84
N SER A 459 15.34 10.27 -50.02
CA SER A 459 16.78 10.51 -50.22
C SER A 459 17.62 10.17 -48.97
N PHE A 460 16.99 10.04 -47.80
CA PHE A 460 17.63 9.72 -46.52
C PHE A 460 17.80 8.21 -46.27
N LEU A 461 17.33 7.34 -47.17
CA LEU A 461 17.51 5.88 -47.06
C LEU A 461 18.81 5.42 -47.74
N GLY A 462 19.71 4.82 -46.96
CA GLY A 462 21.01 4.30 -47.39
C GLY A 462 21.05 2.77 -47.54
N ARG A 463 22.22 2.23 -47.91
CA ARG A 463 22.43 0.77 -47.97
C ARG A 463 22.46 0.11 -46.58
N ASP A 464 22.81 0.87 -45.56
CA ASP A 464 23.04 0.39 -44.20
C ASP A 464 21.90 0.77 -43.23
N THR A 465 20.81 1.37 -43.74
CA THR A 465 19.63 1.71 -42.92
C THR A 465 18.99 0.43 -42.38
N GLN A 466 18.97 0.30 -41.06
CA GLN A 466 18.29 -0.82 -40.40
C GLN A 466 16.78 -0.62 -40.44
N ILE A 467 16.05 -1.68 -40.80
CA ILE A 467 14.59 -1.70 -40.81
C ILE A 467 14.14 -2.52 -39.62
N ASP A 468 13.50 -1.86 -38.66
CA ASP A 468 12.93 -2.54 -37.52
C ASP A 468 11.70 -3.35 -37.96
N LEU A 469 11.79 -4.66 -37.78
CA LEU A 469 10.74 -5.63 -38.10
C LEU A 469 10.19 -6.31 -36.83
N SER A 470 10.55 -5.80 -35.65
CA SER A 470 10.19 -6.37 -34.35
C SER A 470 8.77 -5.96 -33.93
N GLY A 471 7.78 -6.71 -34.42
CA GLY A 471 6.37 -6.43 -34.11
C GLY A 471 5.34 -7.25 -34.88
N SER A 472 5.38 -8.58 -34.74
CA SER A 472 4.34 -9.56 -35.18
C SER A 472 3.98 -9.63 -36.68
N LEU A 473 3.71 -10.87 -37.15
CA LEU A 473 3.41 -11.34 -38.51
C LEU A 473 4.49 -11.17 -39.59
N ALA A 474 5.40 -10.20 -39.55
CA ALA A 474 6.42 -9.99 -40.59
C ALA A 474 7.74 -10.74 -40.40
N ALA A 475 8.05 -11.28 -39.21
CA ALA A 475 9.38 -11.84 -38.90
C ALA A 475 9.89 -12.90 -39.90
N LYS A 476 9.06 -13.86 -40.32
CA LYS A 476 9.43 -14.89 -41.32
C LYS A 476 9.64 -14.31 -42.73
N ALA A 477 8.83 -13.32 -43.12
CA ALA A 477 8.95 -12.63 -44.40
C ALA A 477 10.16 -11.67 -44.41
N GLY A 478 10.46 -11.05 -43.26
CA GLY A 478 11.64 -10.21 -43.02
C GLY A 478 12.95 -10.97 -43.12
N VAL A 479 13.02 -12.18 -42.54
CA VAL A 479 14.17 -13.08 -42.71
C VAL A 479 14.34 -13.48 -44.18
N THR A 480 13.25 -13.76 -44.88
CA THR A 480 13.29 -14.11 -46.32
C THR A 480 13.68 -12.92 -47.18
N TRP A 481 13.20 -11.72 -46.84
CA TRP A 481 13.56 -10.45 -47.48
C TRP A 481 15.06 -10.16 -47.32
N ALA A 482 15.58 -10.25 -46.09
CA ALA A 482 17.01 -10.10 -45.78
C ALA A 482 17.89 -11.13 -46.49
N ALA A 483 17.43 -12.38 -46.59
CA ALA A 483 18.16 -13.44 -47.27
C ALA A 483 18.16 -13.29 -48.80
N ARG A 484 17.08 -12.77 -49.40
CA ARG A 484 16.90 -12.71 -50.86
C ARG A 484 17.41 -11.40 -51.47
N TYR A 485 17.43 -10.33 -50.70
CA TYR A 485 17.86 -9.00 -51.15
C TYR A 485 18.84 -8.42 -50.12
N SER A 486 20.12 -8.37 -50.49
CA SER A 486 21.18 -7.73 -49.69
C SER A 486 21.90 -6.71 -50.56
N PRO A 487 21.77 -5.40 -50.28
CA PRO A 487 21.07 -4.78 -49.14
C PRO A 487 19.53 -4.88 -49.25
N MET A 488 18.83 -4.98 -48.12
CA MET A 488 17.37 -5.20 -48.06
C MET A 488 16.57 -4.19 -48.89
N LEU A 489 16.93 -2.91 -48.83
CA LEU A 489 16.21 -1.83 -49.51
C LEU A 489 16.39 -1.82 -51.05
N SER A 490 17.20 -2.74 -51.60
CA SER A 490 17.28 -2.96 -53.05
C SER A 490 16.02 -3.62 -53.63
N ALA A 491 15.19 -4.24 -52.79
CA ALA A 491 13.91 -4.81 -53.20
C ALA A 491 12.92 -3.71 -53.64
N THR A 492 11.97 -4.08 -54.48
CA THR A 492 10.79 -3.27 -54.84
C THR A 492 9.56 -3.77 -54.09
N ALA A 493 8.47 -2.98 -54.04
CA ALA A 493 7.21 -3.46 -53.46
C ALA A 493 6.66 -4.69 -54.22
N ARG A 494 6.94 -4.80 -55.53
CA ARG A 494 6.63 -5.97 -56.34
C ARG A 494 7.42 -7.20 -55.87
N ASP A 495 8.72 -7.04 -55.65
CA ASP A 495 9.58 -8.12 -55.15
C ASP A 495 9.12 -8.66 -53.78
N LEU A 496 8.69 -7.76 -52.89
CA LEU A 496 8.15 -8.14 -51.58
C LEU A 496 6.83 -8.89 -51.70
N SER A 497 5.98 -8.53 -52.67
CA SER A 497 4.71 -9.23 -52.92
C SER A 497 4.88 -10.66 -53.45
N ASP A 498 6.04 -10.96 -54.04
CA ASP A 498 6.38 -12.30 -54.57
C ASP A 498 7.01 -13.22 -53.51
N ILE A 499 7.18 -12.74 -52.27
CA ILE A 499 7.61 -13.57 -51.13
C ILE A 499 6.40 -14.38 -50.63
N SER A 500 6.57 -15.69 -50.53
CA SER A 500 5.51 -16.61 -50.08
C SER A 500 4.99 -16.21 -48.69
N GLY A 501 3.68 -15.98 -48.59
CA GLY A 501 3.02 -15.54 -47.35
C GLY A 501 2.99 -14.03 -47.13
N VAL A 502 3.36 -13.21 -48.12
CA VAL A 502 3.17 -11.75 -48.12
C VAL A 502 1.91 -11.38 -48.90
N GLY A 503 0.78 -11.24 -48.18
CA GLY A 503 -0.46 -10.68 -48.74
C GLY A 503 -0.48 -9.15 -48.74
N ALA A 504 -1.49 -8.54 -49.35
CA ALA A 504 -1.58 -7.07 -49.53
C ALA A 504 -1.36 -6.28 -48.23
N LYS A 505 -2.00 -6.68 -47.13
CA LYS A 505 -1.87 -6.03 -45.81
C LYS A 505 -0.47 -6.16 -45.20
N LYS A 506 0.24 -7.25 -45.53
CA LYS A 506 1.60 -7.51 -45.04
C LYS A 506 2.64 -6.74 -45.85
N LEU A 507 2.41 -6.64 -47.17
CA LEU A 507 3.20 -5.80 -48.06
C LEU A 507 3.14 -4.33 -47.63
N GLU A 508 1.95 -3.83 -47.32
CA GLU A 508 1.73 -2.45 -46.84
C GLU A 508 2.53 -2.15 -45.58
N ARG A 509 2.46 -3.03 -44.57
CA ARG A 509 3.25 -2.89 -43.32
C ARG A 509 4.76 -2.97 -43.54
N MET A 510 5.22 -3.79 -44.49
CA MET A 510 6.64 -3.89 -44.82
C MET A 510 7.15 -2.60 -45.50
N VAL A 511 6.35 -1.95 -46.33
CA VAL A 511 6.69 -0.65 -46.94
C VAL A 511 6.56 0.49 -45.93
N GLU A 512 5.58 0.43 -45.04
CA GLU A 512 5.40 1.38 -43.92
C GLU A 512 6.61 1.38 -42.97
N ALA A 513 7.17 0.21 -42.65
CA ALA A 513 8.39 0.10 -41.85
C ALA A 513 9.60 0.80 -42.51
N VAL A 514 9.65 0.83 -43.86
CA VAL A 514 10.69 1.56 -44.60
C VAL A 514 10.46 3.08 -44.54
N ILE A 515 9.21 3.52 -44.54
CA ILE A 515 8.85 4.95 -44.39
C ILE A 515 9.22 5.43 -42.99
N LEU A 516 8.91 4.65 -41.95
CA LEU A 516 9.31 4.96 -40.57
C LEU A 516 10.83 5.04 -40.43
N ALA A 517 11.58 4.08 -40.99
CA ALA A 517 13.04 4.12 -40.97
C ALA A 517 13.62 5.34 -41.73
N ALA A 518 12.92 5.85 -42.76
CA ALA A 518 13.32 7.08 -43.44
C ALA A 518 13.09 8.33 -42.57
N ILE A 519 12.03 8.35 -41.77
CA ILE A 519 11.74 9.42 -40.81
C ILE A 519 12.79 9.42 -39.70
N ASP A 520 13.12 8.23 -39.18
CA ASP A 520 14.12 8.07 -38.12
C ASP A 520 15.53 8.43 -38.60
N ALA A 521 15.87 8.13 -39.86
CA ALA A 521 17.16 8.50 -40.45
C ALA A 521 17.38 10.02 -40.55
N VAL A 522 16.32 10.82 -40.67
CA VAL A 522 16.39 12.30 -40.68
C VAL A 522 16.74 12.85 -39.30
N LEU A 523 16.33 12.17 -38.22
CA LEU A 523 16.63 12.59 -36.83
C LEU A 523 18.10 12.37 -36.43
N ILE A 524 18.87 11.65 -37.25
CA ILE A 524 20.26 11.28 -36.96
C ILE A 524 21.27 12.18 -37.70
N ASP A 525 20.87 12.89 -38.78
CA ASP A 525 21.79 13.67 -39.63
C ASP A 525 21.98 15.15 -39.19
N ASP A 526 21.25 15.61 -38.15
CA ASP A 526 21.50 16.92 -37.51
C ASP A 526 22.62 16.88 -36.44
N GLY A 527 23.24 15.71 -36.22
CA GLY A 527 24.26 15.49 -35.22
C GLY A 527 25.45 14.69 -35.73
N GLU A 528 26.54 15.40 -36.01
CA GLU A 528 27.92 14.93 -36.13
C GLU A 528 28.43 14.45 -37.51
N ALA A 529 29.22 15.34 -38.10
CA ALA A 529 30.18 15.06 -39.14
C ALA A 529 31.49 14.45 -38.58
N SER A 530 32.10 13.57 -39.38
CA SER A 530 33.55 13.27 -39.50
C SER A 530 34.12 11.98 -38.88
N ALA A 531 34.39 11.02 -39.78
CA ALA A 531 35.22 9.79 -39.71
C ALA A 531 36.76 10.06 -39.49
N PRO A 532 37.75 9.12 -39.65
CA PRO A 532 37.70 7.72 -40.14
C PRO A 532 38.74 6.64 -39.61
N ALA A 533 38.46 5.38 -40.01
CA ALA A 533 39.36 4.33 -40.60
C ALA A 533 40.29 3.37 -39.80
N HIS A 534 40.33 2.13 -40.36
CA HIS A 534 41.23 0.96 -40.24
C HIS A 534 40.89 -0.11 -39.19
N GLY A 535 40.87 -1.44 -39.47
CA GLY A 535 41.14 -2.21 -40.68
C GLY A 535 41.25 -3.73 -40.39
N ASP A 536 40.64 -4.53 -41.26
CA ASP A 536 40.86 -5.92 -41.73
C ASP A 536 41.50 -7.10 -40.92
N TYR A 537 41.04 -8.29 -41.37
CA TYR A 537 41.56 -9.69 -41.36
C TYR A 537 41.13 -10.58 -40.18
N VAL A 538 40.25 -11.60 -40.32
CA VAL A 538 40.20 -12.84 -41.16
C VAL A 538 40.76 -14.08 -40.44
N SER A 539 39.83 -15.02 -40.20
CA SER A 539 39.84 -16.49 -40.32
C SER A 539 40.77 -17.43 -39.51
N ASP A 540 40.16 -18.61 -39.24
CA ASP A 540 40.74 -19.96 -39.40
C ASP A 540 41.61 -20.57 -38.28
N LEU A 541 41.06 -21.56 -37.54
CA LEU A 541 41.35 -23.02 -37.72
C LEU A 541 41.15 -23.88 -36.45
N ASN A 542 40.44 -24.99 -36.69
CA ASN A 542 40.65 -26.36 -36.21
C ASN A 542 40.71 -26.71 -34.70
N ASN A 543 39.75 -27.55 -34.35
CA ASN A 543 39.83 -28.65 -33.40
C ASN A 543 41.01 -29.60 -33.70
N PRO A 544 41.83 -29.93 -32.69
CA PRO A 544 42.37 -31.29 -32.61
C PRO A 544 42.41 -31.86 -31.17
N TYR A 545 42.04 -33.15 -31.08
CA TYR A 545 42.37 -34.17 -30.06
C TYR A 545 41.26 -34.66 -29.11
N GLU A 546 40.64 -35.78 -29.51
CA GLU A 546 40.34 -36.91 -28.62
C GLU A 546 41.64 -37.57 -28.12
N SER A 547 41.76 -37.85 -26.82
CA SER A 547 42.06 -39.18 -26.25
C SER A 547 42.52 -39.12 -24.79
N GLY A 548 41.97 -40.03 -23.97
CA GLY A 548 42.73 -40.84 -23.00
C GLY A 548 43.20 -40.22 -21.69
N ALA A 549 42.44 -40.50 -20.63
CA ALA A 549 42.83 -40.97 -19.28
C ALA A 549 43.99 -40.33 -18.48
N GLU A 550 43.75 -40.31 -17.16
CA GLU A 550 44.63 -40.01 -16.02
C GLU A 550 44.71 -38.54 -15.58
N SER A 551 44.10 -38.25 -14.41
CA SER A 551 44.39 -37.07 -13.61
C SER A 551 45.87 -37.04 -13.20
N PRO A 552 46.63 -35.96 -13.47
CA PRO A 552 47.87 -35.69 -12.80
C PRO A 552 47.66 -34.57 -11.77
N ARG A 553 48.00 -34.84 -10.51
CA ARG A 553 48.24 -33.78 -9.51
C ARG A 553 49.24 -32.77 -10.08
N PRO A 554 49.05 -31.45 -9.94
CA PRO A 554 50.05 -30.49 -10.40
C PRO A 554 51.28 -30.58 -9.50
N ARG A 555 52.44 -30.92 -10.06
CA ARG A 555 53.75 -30.68 -9.43
C ARG A 555 54.08 -29.20 -9.63
N GLY A 556 53.78 -28.37 -8.65
CA GLY A 556 54.35 -27.03 -8.54
C GLY A 556 55.85 -27.11 -8.20
N GLY A 557 56.65 -26.16 -8.68
CA GLY A 557 58.06 -26.06 -8.28
C GLY A 557 58.20 -25.60 -6.82
N LEU A 558 59.36 -25.86 -6.20
CA LEU A 558 59.66 -25.46 -4.81
C LEU A 558 59.37 -23.97 -4.53
N ALA A 559 59.53 -23.09 -5.52
CA ALA A 559 59.21 -21.66 -5.42
C ALA A 559 57.71 -21.37 -5.25
N GLU A 560 56.82 -22.14 -5.88
CA GLU A 560 55.37 -21.98 -5.74
C GLU A 560 54.91 -22.42 -4.35
N GLU A 561 55.40 -23.56 -3.86
CA GLU A 561 55.12 -24.04 -2.49
C GLU A 561 55.58 -23.03 -1.44
N ILE A 562 56.75 -22.42 -1.67
CA ILE A 562 57.29 -21.34 -0.84
C ILE A 562 56.35 -20.12 -0.83
N ALA A 563 55.83 -19.70 -1.98
CA ALA A 563 54.95 -18.53 -2.07
C ALA A 563 53.61 -18.77 -1.34
N LEU A 564 53.03 -19.96 -1.49
CA LEU A 564 51.80 -20.35 -0.77
C LEU A 564 51.98 -20.37 0.74
N LEU A 565 53.11 -20.89 1.22
CA LEU A 565 53.43 -20.88 2.66
C LEU A 565 53.60 -19.47 3.20
N ARG A 566 54.22 -18.55 2.44
CA ARG A 566 54.34 -17.13 2.81
C ARG A 566 52.96 -16.47 2.91
N GLY A 567 52.09 -16.68 1.93
CA GLY A 567 50.72 -16.16 1.95
C GLY A 567 49.90 -16.70 3.11
N TRP A 568 49.99 -18.01 3.37
CA TRP A 568 49.30 -18.61 4.51
C TRP A 568 49.80 -18.07 5.85
N TYR A 569 51.11 -17.86 5.98
CA TYR A 569 51.71 -17.23 7.15
C TYR A 569 51.22 -15.78 7.32
N ALA A 570 51.21 -14.99 6.24
CA ALA A 570 50.73 -13.62 6.26
C ALA A 570 49.26 -13.53 6.71
N LEU A 571 48.42 -14.47 6.27
CA LEU A 571 46.99 -14.52 6.64
C LEU A 571 46.75 -14.98 8.09
N THR A 572 47.57 -15.91 8.60
CA THR A 572 47.30 -16.60 9.88
C THR A 572 48.18 -16.16 11.05
N GLY A 573 49.28 -15.47 10.78
CA GLY A 573 50.21 -15.00 11.80
C GLY A 573 50.89 -16.10 12.62
N PHE A 574 51.05 -17.31 12.07
CA PHE A 574 51.47 -18.52 12.82
C PHE A 574 52.79 -18.33 13.59
N GLU A 575 52.73 -18.05 14.89
CA GLU A 575 53.87 -18.11 15.80
C GLU A 575 53.70 -19.21 16.87
N PRO A 576 54.80 -19.85 17.34
CA PRO A 576 56.18 -19.68 16.88
C PRO A 576 56.54 -20.65 15.74
N LEU A 577 57.15 -20.13 14.67
CA LEU A 577 57.89 -20.96 13.71
C LEU A 577 59.17 -21.52 14.38
N PRO A 578 59.58 -22.78 14.09
CA PRO A 578 60.87 -23.29 14.54
C PRO A 578 62.01 -22.37 14.10
N GLU A 579 63.02 -22.17 14.95
CA GLU A 579 64.12 -21.21 14.69
C GLU A 579 64.89 -21.51 13.39
N ALA A 580 64.94 -22.79 13.00
CA ALA A 580 65.49 -23.24 11.72
C ALA A 580 64.70 -22.72 10.49
N VAL A 581 63.39 -22.53 10.63
CA VAL A 581 62.52 -21.95 9.60
C VAL A 581 62.61 -20.43 9.63
N LYS A 582 62.62 -19.79 10.81
CA LYS A 582 62.82 -18.34 10.96
C LYS A 582 64.13 -17.88 10.30
N GLY A 583 65.22 -18.65 10.47
CA GLY A 583 66.50 -18.39 9.83
C GLY A 583 66.53 -18.61 8.31
N ALA A 584 65.56 -19.34 7.76
CA ALA A 584 65.44 -19.60 6.32
C ALA A 584 64.56 -18.57 5.58
N ILE A 585 63.67 -17.86 6.29
CA ILE A 585 62.74 -16.85 5.70
C ILE A 585 63.47 -15.82 4.82
N PRO A 586 64.63 -15.22 5.20
CA PRO A 586 65.29 -14.24 4.35
C PRO A 586 65.85 -14.81 3.04
N ALA A 587 66.21 -16.10 3.03
CA ALA A 587 66.67 -16.79 1.81
C ALA A 587 65.49 -17.18 0.92
N VAL A 588 64.36 -17.51 1.53
CA VAL A 588 63.06 -17.79 0.90
C VAL A 588 62.46 -16.51 0.28
N ASP A 589 62.53 -15.38 0.97
CA ASP A 589 62.13 -14.05 0.45
C ASP A 589 62.96 -13.63 -0.77
N LYS A 590 64.28 -13.91 -0.76
CA LYS A 590 65.15 -13.68 -1.93
C LYS A 590 64.82 -14.55 -3.13
N LEU A 591 64.20 -15.71 -2.94
CA LEU A 591 63.82 -16.65 -4.00
C LEU A 591 62.37 -16.43 -4.51
N ALA A 592 61.51 -15.81 -3.70
CA ALA A 592 60.07 -15.68 -3.96
C ALA A 592 59.68 -14.43 -4.78
N GLY A 593 60.59 -13.46 -4.98
CA GLY A 593 60.34 -12.23 -5.73
C GLY A 593 59.72 -11.09 -4.90
N GLU A 594 59.63 -9.89 -5.50
CA GLU A 594 58.98 -8.71 -4.93
C GLU A 594 57.47 -8.75 -5.27
N GLY A 595 56.62 -9.10 -4.30
CA GLY A 595 55.16 -9.17 -4.48
C GLY A 595 54.43 -9.43 -3.17
N ASP A 596 53.13 -9.10 -3.11
CA ASP A 596 52.30 -9.31 -1.91
C ASP A 596 52.18 -10.83 -1.64
N PRO A 597 52.59 -11.33 -0.48
CA PRO A 597 52.52 -12.76 -0.16
C PRO A 597 51.10 -13.33 -0.23
N LEU A 598 50.06 -12.52 0.02
CA LEU A 598 48.66 -12.96 -0.05
C LEU A 598 48.19 -13.16 -1.50
N GLU A 599 48.75 -12.42 -2.46
CA GLU A 599 48.35 -12.48 -3.86
C GLU A 599 48.59 -13.89 -4.44
N ALA A 600 49.72 -14.51 -4.14
CA ALA A 600 50.00 -15.88 -4.57
C ALA A 600 49.02 -16.91 -3.96
N LEU A 601 48.62 -16.70 -2.71
CA LEU A 601 47.64 -17.56 -2.03
C LEU A 601 46.24 -17.41 -2.63
N PHE A 602 45.81 -16.17 -2.89
CA PHE A 602 44.50 -15.89 -3.47
C PHE A 602 44.43 -16.30 -4.95
N ALA A 603 45.49 -16.07 -5.72
CA ALA A 603 45.62 -16.54 -7.10
C ALA A 603 45.46 -18.06 -7.19
N ARG A 604 46.04 -18.81 -6.24
CA ARG A 604 45.86 -20.26 -6.16
C ARG A 604 44.41 -20.65 -5.90
N CYS A 605 43.71 -19.94 -5.03
CA CYS A 605 42.29 -20.19 -4.76
C CYS A 605 41.43 -19.95 -6.01
N VAL A 606 41.66 -18.84 -6.72
CA VAL A 606 40.98 -18.55 -7.99
C VAL A 606 41.31 -19.60 -9.06
N GLY A 607 42.53 -20.12 -9.07
CA GLY A 607 42.92 -21.27 -9.89
C GLY A 607 42.12 -22.54 -9.57
N GLU A 608 41.81 -22.82 -8.30
CA GLU A 608 40.93 -23.93 -7.90
C GLU A 608 39.50 -23.74 -8.41
N LEU A 609 38.99 -22.50 -8.43
CA LEU A 609 37.69 -22.19 -9.04
C LEU A 609 37.70 -22.37 -10.55
N ALA A 610 38.74 -21.88 -11.24
CA ALA A 610 38.89 -22.08 -12.67
C ALA A 610 38.95 -23.58 -13.01
N ALA A 611 39.64 -24.39 -12.18
CA ALA A 611 39.68 -25.84 -12.32
C ALA A 611 38.33 -26.51 -12.04
N ALA A 612 37.58 -26.06 -11.02
CA ALA A 612 36.23 -26.57 -10.70
C ALA A 612 35.22 -26.28 -11.82
N CYS A 613 35.36 -25.14 -12.51
CA CYS A 613 34.61 -24.82 -13.71
C CYS A 613 35.03 -25.71 -14.90
N GLY A 614 36.32 -25.99 -15.04
CA GLY A 614 36.88 -26.72 -16.18
C GLY A 614 36.53 -26.06 -17.51
N ASP A 615 36.21 -26.89 -18.50
CA ASP A 615 35.77 -26.45 -19.84
C ASP A 615 34.24 -26.23 -19.94
N ASP A 616 33.48 -26.42 -18.86
CA ASP A 616 32.04 -26.19 -18.88
C ASP A 616 31.74 -24.69 -18.76
N TRP A 617 31.45 -24.07 -19.91
CA TRP A 617 31.13 -22.65 -19.99
C TRP A 617 29.94 -22.25 -19.10
N ARG A 618 29.00 -23.16 -18.81
CA ARG A 618 27.85 -22.89 -17.93
C ARG A 618 28.27 -22.71 -16.49
N LYS A 619 29.27 -23.47 -16.02
CA LYS A 619 29.84 -23.28 -14.67
C LYS A 619 30.50 -21.90 -14.55
N LYS A 620 31.25 -21.48 -15.58
CA LYS A 620 31.82 -20.12 -15.64
C LYS A 620 30.72 -19.05 -15.61
N ALA A 621 29.65 -19.23 -16.40
CA ALA A 621 28.52 -18.32 -16.43
C ALA A 621 27.76 -18.26 -15.08
N ILE A 622 27.63 -19.38 -14.36
CA ILE A 622 27.05 -19.39 -13.00
C ILE A 622 27.89 -18.54 -12.05
N VAL A 623 29.22 -18.67 -12.10
CA VAL A 623 30.13 -17.84 -11.28
C VAL A 623 30.00 -16.37 -11.65
N THR A 624 30.15 -16.01 -12.92
CA THR A 624 30.19 -14.61 -13.35
C THR A 624 28.86 -13.90 -13.25
N SER A 625 27.76 -14.55 -13.64
CA SER A 625 26.46 -13.89 -13.78
C SER A 625 25.60 -13.99 -12.52
N ARG A 626 25.81 -15.01 -11.68
CA ARG A 626 24.98 -15.27 -10.49
C ARG A 626 25.72 -15.12 -9.15
N HIS A 627 27.00 -15.49 -9.07
CA HIS A 627 27.75 -15.31 -7.81
C HIS A 627 28.43 -13.93 -7.74
N LEU A 628 28.94 -13.47 -8.88
CA LEU A 628 29.57 -12.16 -9.04
C LEU A 628 28.62 -11.14 -9.71
N GLY A 629 27.35 -11.50 -9.87
CA GLY A 629 26.27 -10.69 -10.45
C GLY A 629 24.91 -11.13 -9.90
N ASP A 630 23.81 -10.58 -10.43
CA ASP A 630 22.46 -10.70 -9.82
C ASP A 630 21.55 -11.77 -10.46
N ALA A 631 22.07 -12.61 -11.37
CA ALA A 631 21.23 -13.55 -12.11
C ALA A 631 20.63 -14.64 -11.20
N THR A 632 19.34 -14.89 -11.39
CA THR A 632 18.61 -15.96 -10.71
C THR A 632 18.89 -17.33 -11.35
N LEU A 633 18.61 -18.42 -10.63
CA LEU A 633 18.69 -19.79 -11.19
C LEU A 633 17.76 -19.99 -12.38
N GLU A 634 16.64 -19.25 -12.42
CA GLU A 634 15.61 -19.35 -13.43
C GLU A 634 16.04 -18.68 -14.75
N GLU A 635 16.60 -17.48 -14.67
CA GLU A 635 17.18 -16.77 -15.82
C GLU A 635 18.36 -17.54 -16.44
N LEU A 636 19.25 -18.08 -15.60
CA LEU A 636 20.34 -18.94 -16.08
C LEU A 636 19.83 -20.25 -16.66
N GLY A 637 18.78 -20.84 -16.09
CA GLY A 637 18.13 -22.03 -16.65
C GLY A 637 17.59 -21.78 -18.05
N GLN A 638 16.88 -20.67 -18.25
CA GLN A 638 16.37 -20.24 -19.55
C GLN A 638 17.50 -19.96 -20.55
N SER A 639 18.54 -19.23 -20.14
CA SER A 639 19.71 -18.92 -20.97
C SER A 639 20.47 -20.17 -21.41
N PHE A 640 20.63 -21.15 -20.52
CA PHE A 640 21.36 -22.40 -20.80
C PHE A 640 20.49 -23.47 -21.48
N GLY A 641 19.18 -23.28 -21.56
CA GLY A 641 18.22 -24.29 -22.04
C GLY A 641 18.10 -25.51 -21.12
N VAL A 642 18.25 -25.33 -19.79
CA VAL A 642 18.14 -26.38 -18.78
C VAL A 642 17.21 -25.98 -17.64
N SER A 643 16.76 -26.94 -16.83
CA SER A 643 15.94 -26.61 -15.65
C SER A 643 16.73 -25.85 -14.58
N ARG A 644 16.03 -25.04 -13.76
CA ARG A 644 16.62 -24.36 -12.59
C ARG A 644 17.36 -25.33 -11.64
N GLU A 645 16.84 -26.56 -11.52
CA GLU A 645 17.43 -27.61 -10.69
C GLU A 645 18.77 -28.10 -11.26
N ARG A 646 18.91 -28.14 -12.59
CA ARG A 646 20.18 -28.49 -13.22
C ARG A 646 21.24 -27.42 -12.99
N VAL A 647 20.86 -26.15 -13.01
CA VAL A 647 21.76 -25.03 -12.67
C VAL A 647 22.21 -25.15 -11.21
N ARG A 648 21.29 -25.41 -10.28
CA ARG A 648 21.60 -25.63 -8.87
C ARG A 648 22.54 -26.83 -8.63
N GLN A 649 22.39 -27.91 -9.38
CA GLN A 649 23.32 -29.05 -9.31
C GLN A 649 24.73 -28.67 -9.76
N LEU A 650 24.87 -27.89 -10.84
CA LEU A 650 26.17 -27.40 -11.32
C LEU A 650 26.82 -26.47 -10.29
N GLU A 651 26.03 -25.55 -9.70
CA GLU A 651 26.44 -24.68 -8.59
C GLU A 651 26.93 -25.48 -7.38
N SER A 652 26.15 -26.50 -6.96
CA SER A 652 26.51 -27.38 -5.84
C SER A 652 27.80 -28.16 -6.11
N GLN A 653 28.04 -28.58 -7.36
CA GLN A 653 29.28 -29.26 -7.72
C GLN A 653 30.49 -28.33 -7.63
N ILE A 654 30.38 -27.08 -8.11
CA ILE A 654 31.45 -26.08 -7.98
C ILE A 654 31.81 -25.90 -6.50
N GLN A 655 30.80 -25.73 -5.64
CA GLN A 655 31.03 -25.51 -4.22
C GLN A 655 31.67 -26.74 -3.54
N GLN A 656 31.24 -27.96 -3.87
CA GLN A 656 31.84 -29.18 -3.33
C GLN A 656 33.32 -29.32 -3.72
N ASP A 657 33.66 -29.00 -4.97
CA ASP A 657 35.03 -29.06 -5.46
C ASP A 657 35.93 -28.03 -4.74
N LEU A 658 35.39 -26.83 -4.49
CA LEU A 658 36.07 -25.74 -3.78
C LEU A 658 36.26 -25.99 -2.27
N ASP A 659 35.25 -26.55 -1.61
CA ASP A 659 35.29 -26.84 -0.17
C ASP A 659 36.25 -28.00 0.15
N ALA A 660 36.52 -28.88 -0.83
CA ALA A 660 37.54 -29.92 -0.71
C ALA A 660 38.98 -29.39 -0.87
N GLY A 661 39.14 -28.14 -1.33
CA GLY A 661 40.42 -27.50 -1.66
C GLY A 661 40.97 -26.56 -0.59
N LEU A 662 41.97 -25.77 -0.98
CA LEU A 662 42.57 -24.73 -0.14
C LEU A 662 41.61 -23.54 0.04
N SER A 663 40.78 -23.25 -0.96
CA SER A 663 39.93 -22.07 -0.98
C SER A 663 38.96 -21.99 0.19
N GLY A 664 38.30 -23.09 0.58
CA GLY A 664 37.40 -23.09 1.74
C GLY A 664 38.11 -22.80 3.07
N VAL A 665 39.35 -23.30 3.22
CA VAL A 665 40.17 -23.06 4.41
C VAL A 665 40.64 -21.61 4.48
N VAL A 666 41.04 -21.03 3.34
CA VAL A 666 41.42 -19.61 3.22
C VAL A 666 40.22 -18.70 3.47
N ALA A 667 39.06 -18.97 2.88
CA ALA A 667 37.83 -18.20 3.09
C ALA A 667 37.42 -18.17 4.58
N SER A 668 37.48 -19.32 5.27
CA SER A 668 37.19 -19.41 6.70
C SER A 668 38.17 -18.59 7.55
N LYS A 669 39.45 -18.52 7.17
CA LYS A 669 40.44 -17.69 7.87
C LYS A 669 40.27 -16.21 7.58
N LEU A 670 40.03 -15.82 6.32
CA LEU A 670 39.72 -14.45 5.95
C LEU A 670 38.53 -13.90 6.75
N ALA A 671 37.45 -14.66 6.86
CA ALA A 671 36.27 -14.26 7.64
C ALA A 671 36.62 -13.99 9.12
N LYS A 672 37.50 -14.80 9.70
CA LYS A 672 37.98 -14.59 11.09
C LYS A 672 38.88 -13.37 11.23
N THR A 673 39.69 -13.09 10.21
CA THR A 673 40.62 -11.94 10.21
C THR A 673 39.88 -10.61 10.00
N ILE A 674 38.89 -10.57 9.12
CA ILE A 674 38.02 -9.40 8.89
C ILE A 674 37.16 -9.12 10.13
N GLY A 675 36.68 -10.18 10.77
CA GLY A 675 35.83 -10.06 11.96
C GLY A 675 34.38 -9.73 11.62
N PRO A 676 33.56 -9.44 12.65
CA PRO A 676 32.11 -9.29 12.49
C PRO A 676 31.69 -8.01 11.75
N LEU A 677 32.46 -6.92 11.84
CA LEU A 677 32.15 -5.61 11.26
C LEU A 677 33.43 -4.79 11.03
N ASP A 678 33.67 -4.32 9.81
CA ASP A 678 34.71 -3.34 9.47
C ASP A 678 34.33 -2.44 8.28
N ARG A 679 35.11 -1.39 8.05
CA ARG A 679 35.10 -0.65 6.78
C ARG A 679 35.85 -1.43 5.72
N LEU A 680 35.32 -1.43 4.50
CA LEU A 680 35.96 -2.09 3.36
C LEU A 680 37.35 -1.49 3.08
N GLU A 681 37.49 -0.17 3.23
CA GLU A 681 38.77 0.53 3.10
C GLU A 681 39.81 -0.01 4.09
N ASN A 682 39.47 -0.16 5.37
CA ASN A 682 40.37 -0.72 6.39
C ASN A 682 40.80 -2.14 6.03
N VAL A 683 39.88 -2.95 5.47
CA VAL A 683 40.18 -4.32 5.04
C VAL A 683 41.15 -4.33 3.85
N TYR A 684 40.97 -3.42 2.88
CA TYR A 684 41.89 -3.27 1.76
C TYR A 684 43.24 -2.68 2.15
N GLU A 685 43.29 -1.76 3.11
CA GLU A 685 44.55 -1.27 3.67
C GLU A 685 45.32 -2.38 4.40
N ALA A 686 44.61 -3.21 5.17
CA ALA A 686 45.21 -4.33 5.90
C ALA A 686 45.64 -5.49 4.97
N MET A 687 44.89 -5.73 3.89
CA MET A 687 45.11 -6.80 2.92
C MET A 687 44.95 -6.29 1.48
N PRO A 688 45.93 -5.56 0.93
CA PRO A 688 45.84 -4.95 -0.41
C PRO A 688 45.59 -5.96 -1.53
N ALA A 689 46.11 -7.19 -1.40
CA ALA A 689 45.82 -8.28 -2.32
C ALA A 689 44.32 -8.56 -2.50
N LEU A 690 43.44 -8.27 -1.54
CA LEU A 690 41.99 -8.46 -1.71
C LEU A 690 41.38 -7.52 -2.77
N ALA A 691 41.95 -6.33 -2.94
CA ALA A 691 41.51 -5.34 -3.92
C ALA A 691 42.10 -5.58 -5.32
N ALA A 692 43.11 -6.44 -5.45
CA ALA A 692 43.74 -6.75 -6.73
C ALA A 692 42.78 -7.58 -7.62
N THR A 693 42.84 -7.32 -8.93
CA THR A 693 42.00 -8.02 -9.92
C THR A 693 42.51 -9.43 -10.18
N ALA A 694 41.63 -10.42 -10.06
CA ALA A 694 41.93 -11.82 -10.29
C ALA A 694 41.57 -12.27 -11.71
N GLU A 695 42.55 -12.78 -12.45
CA GLU A 695 42.30 -13.54 -13.69
C GLU A 695 41.85 -14.98 -13.37
N PRO A 696 41.00 -15.61 -14.20
CA PRO A 696 40.45 -15.14 -15.48
C PRO A 696 39.10 -14.42 -15.36
N PHE A 697 38.63 -14.09 -14.15
CA PHE A 697 37.28 -13.57 -13.93
C PHE A 697 37.19 -12.04 -13.92
N GLU A 698 38.32 -11.34 -13.95
CA GLU A 698 38.41 -9.87 -14.02
C GLU A 698 37.69 -9.13 -12.88
N LYS A 699 37.64 -9.75 -11.69
CA LYS A 699 37.05 -9.17 -10.47
C LYS A 699 38.06 -9.11 -9.32
N PRO A 700 37.91 -8.20 -8.34
CA PRO A 700 38.73 -8.22 -7.13
C PRO A 700 38.67 -9.57 -6.42
N TYR A 701 39.77 -10.00 -5.78
CA TYR A 701 39.81 -11.24 -5.00
C TYR A 701 38.75 -11.27 -3.88
N GLU A 702 38.38 -10.11 -3.32
CA GLU A 702 37.29 -10.00 -2.36
C GLU A 702 35.96 -10.55 -2.90
N GLU A 703 35.56 -10.16 -4.12
CA GLU A 703 34.31 -10.62 -4.73
C GLU A 703 34.32 -12.14 -4.94
N TYR A 704 35.48 -12.71 -5.28
CA TYR A 704 35.67 -14.15 -5.40
C TYR A 704 35.36 -14.89 -4.09
N PHE A 705 35.86 -14.40 -2.96
CA PHE A 705 35.63 -15.06 -1.67
C PHE A 705 34.20 -14.89 -1.12
N ARG A 706 33.37 -14.02 -1.73
CA ARG A 706 31.92 -13.95 -1.44
C ARG A 706 31.17 -15.24 -1.81
N LEU A 707 31.75 -16.12 -2.63
CA LEU A 707 31.19 -17.45 -2.94
C LEU A 707 30.85 -18.26 -1.68
N TRP A 708 31.65 -18.12 -0.62
CA TRP A 708 31.41 -18.81 0.66
C TRP A 708 30.35 -18.15 1.54
N ARG A 709 29.82 -16.98 1.14
CA ARG A 709 28.78 -16.23 1.86
C ARG A 709 29.11 -16.02 3.34
N MET A 710 30.39 -15.85 3.66
CA MET A 710 30.86 -15.65 5.04
C MET A 710 30.72 -14.19 5.47
N TRP A 711 30.69 -13.27 4.50
CA TRP A 711 30.50 -11.84 4.71
C TRP A 711 29.62 -11.23 3.62
N THR A 712 29.13 -10.03 3.90
CA THR A 712 28.35 -9.18 3.01
C THR A 712 28.99 -7.81 2.96
N VAL A 713 28.97 -7.20 1.78
CA VAL A 713 29.43 -5.83 1.57
C VAL A 713 28.23 -4.97 1.22
N ASP A 714 27.98 -3.94 2.02
CA ASP A 714 26.95 -2.93 1.79
C ASP A 714 27.61 -1.55 1.79
N GLY A 715 27.71 -0.95 0.59
CA GLY A 715 28.54 0.23 0.32
C GLY A 715 29.96 0.06 0.88
N ASP A 716 30.37 0.95 1.78
CA ASP A 716 31.73 0.94 2.35
C ASP A 716 31.91 0.03 3.58
N TRP A 717 30.91 -0.78 3.91
CA TRP A 717 30.90 -1.63 5.09
C TRP A 717 30.96 -3.10 4.71
N ILE A 718 31.78 -3.85 5.43
CA ILE A 718 31.88 -5.31 5.34
C ILE A 718 31.48 -5.91 6.68
N THR A 719 30.52 -6.82 6.66
CA THR A 719 29.98 -7.48 7.85
C THR A 719 30.01 -8.98 7.68
N SER A 720 30.14 -9.73 8.78
CA SER A 720 29.86 -11.17 8.74
C SER A 720 28.42 -11.42 8.28
N ALA A 721 28.16 -12.56 7.63
CA ALA A 721 26.84 -12.85 7.06
C ALA A 721 25.71 -12.91 8.09
N THR A 722 26.02 -13.17 9.36
CA THR A 722 25.05 -13.20 10.46
C THR A 722 24.97 -11.89 11.24
N PHE A 723 25.86 -10.93 10.98
CA PHE A 723 26.01 -9.73 11.80
C PHE A 723 24.70 -8.98 12.05
N GLY A 724 23.86 -8.81 11.02
CA GLY A 724 22.57 -8.13 11.19
C GLY A 724 21.63 -8.86 12.15
N ALA A 725 21.57 -10.19 12.08
CA ALA A 725 20.77 -11.01 12.99
C ALA A 725 21.36 -11.03 14.41
N ASP A 726 22.68 -11.14 14.52
CA ASP A 726 23.40 -11.12 15.80
C ASP A 726 23.23 -9.76 16.49
N PHE A 727 23.31 -8.66 15.73
CA PHE A 727 23.04 -7.30 16.20
C PHE A 727 21.63 -7.15 16.74
N ASP A 728 20.62 -7.61 16.00
CA ASP A 728 19.23 -7.51 16.46
C ASP A 728 18.94 -8.38 17.69
N ALA A 729 19.54 -9.57 17.77
CA ALA A 729 19.44 -10.45 18.92
C ALA A 729 20.09 -9.82 20.17
N ALA A 730 21.36 -9.41 20.07
CA ALA A 730 22.09 -8.78 21.16
C ALA A 730 21.39 -7.49 21.63
N ARG A 731 20.94 -6.65 20.69
CA ARG A 731 20.18 -5.44 21.01
C ARG A 731 18.86 -5.78 21.72
N SER A 732 18.13 -6.80 21.28
CA SER A 732 16.87 -7.20 21.90
C SER A 732 17.06 -7.76 23.31
N GLU A 733 18.16 -8.47 23.56
CA GLU A 733 18.49 -9.04 24.86
C GLU A 733 18.95 -7.96 25.86
N LEU A 734 19.76 -7.01 25.40
CA LEU A 734 20.32 -5.93 26.22
C LEU A 734 19.38 -4.73 26.38
N SER A 735 18.31 -4.65 25.58
CA SER A 735 17.33 -3.56 25.69
C SER A 735 16.51 -3.70 26.97
N ASN A 736 16.37 -2.59 27.70
CA ASN A 736 15.45 -2.53 28.83
C ASN A 736 13.97 -2.38 28.39
N ALA A 737 13.06 -2.25 29.36
CA ALA A 737 11.61 -2.06 29.11
C ALA A 737 11.25 -0.78 28.31
N TYR A 738 12.21 0.13 28.13
CA TYR A 738 12.08 1.37 27.37
C TYR A 738 12.80 1.32 26.02
N ASN A 739 13.27 0.14 25.61
CA ASN A 739 14.05 -0.10 24.39
C ASN A 739 15.33 0.73 24.31
N VAL A 740 15.98 0.94 25.45
CA VAL A 740 17.28 1.59 25.56
C VAL A 740 18.33 0.52 25.84
N CYS A 741 19.43 0.55 25.09
CA CYS A 741 20.61 -0.30 25.31
C CYS A 741 21.90 0.52 25.21
N SER A 742 22.92 0.13 25.99
CA SER A 742 24.27 0.72 25.90
C SER A 742 24.96 0.27 24.60
N ILE A 743 25.65 1.19 23.93
CA ILE A 743 26.47 0.86 22.76
C ILE A 743 27.67 0.02 23.16
N ASP A 744 28.30 0.28 24.32
CA ASP A 744 29.48 -0.47 24.77
C ASP A 744 29.12 -1.92 25.10
N GLU A 745 28.01 -2.15 25.80
CA GLU A 745 27.55 -3.51 26.08
C GLU A 745 27.19 -4.26 24.79
N LEU A 746 26.61 -3.55 23.82
CA LEU A 746 26.29 -4.10 22.51
C LEU A 746 27.55 -4.41 21.69
N ALA A 747 28.56 -3.55 21.78
CA ALA A 747 29.86 -3.73 21.13
C ALA A 747 30.60 -4.95 21.70
N ASP A 748 30.63 -5.08 23.03
CA ASP A 748 31.20 -6.22 23.74
C ASP A 748 30.49 -7.53 23.38
N ALA A 749 29.15 -7.53 23.34
CA ALA A 749 28.35 -8.70 22.97
C ALA A 749 28.60 -9.16 21.52
N LEU A 750 28.85 -8.21 20.61
CA LEU A 750 29.10 -8.47 19.19
C LEU A 750 30.60 -8.67 18.88
N GLY A 751 31.49 -8.44 19.84
CA GLY A 751 32.94 -8.49 19.64
C GLY A 751 33.44 -7.45 18.63
N VAL A 752 32.85 -6.25 18.62
CA VAL A 752 33.20 -5.13 17.73
C VAL A 752 33.69 -3.93 18.54
N ASP A 753 34.42 -3.03 17.89
CA ASP A 753 34.78 -1.74 18.50
C ASP A 753 33.56 -0.81 18.61
N SER A 754 33.36 -0.16 19.77
CA SER A 754 32.22 0.73 20.03
C SER A 754 32.15 1.92 19.07
N SER A 755 33.29 2.50 18.69
CA SER A 755 33.32 3.66 17.78
C SER A 755 32.88 3.23 16.37
N ARG A 756 33.34 2.06 15.96
CA ARG A 756 32.97 1.45 14.68
C ARG A 756 31.50 1.06 14.64
N LEU A 757 31.00 0.42 15.69
CA LEU A 757 29.58 0.08 15.83
C LEU A 757 28.71 1.34 15.80
N THR A 758 29.11 2.40 16.52
CA THR A 758 28.41 3.69 16.51
C THR A 758 28.30 4.27 15.10
N ALA A 759 29.40 4.29 14.35
CA ALA A 759 29.42 4.78 12.98
C ALA A 759 28.49 3.94 12.07
N TRP A 760 28.55 2.62 12.20
CA TRP A 760 27.68 1.72 11.43
C TRP A 760 26.20 1.95 11.77
N ILE A 761 25.82 2.05 13.05
CA ILE A 761 24.44 2.32 13.47
C ILE A 761 23.91 3.61 12.85
N ARG A 762 24.72 4.69 12.86
CA ARG A 762 24.33 6.00 12.31
C ARG A 762 24.12 5.98 10.80
N GLU A 763 24.92 5.22 10.06
CA GLU A 763 24.89 5.20 8.60
C GLU A 763 23.94 4.15 8.03
N ARG A 764 23.75 3.03 8.74
CA ARG A 764 23.07 1.83 8.21
C ARG A 764 21.75 1.49 8.89
N THR A 765 21.42 2.13 10.01
CA THR A 765 20.18 1.84 10.74
C THR A 765 19.33 3.09 10.93
N SER A 766 18.05 2.89 11.22
CA SER A 766 17.11 3.95 11.62
C SER A 766 17.06 4.16 13.14
N LEU A 767 17.96 3.54 13.89
CA LEU A 767 18.00 3.64 15.34
C LEU A 767 18.51 5.02 15.77
N LEU A 768 17.94 5.54 16.86
CA LEU A 768 18.30 6.84 17.37
C LEU A 768 19.42 6.71 18.40
N ILE A 769 20.53 7.41 18.17
CA ILE A 769 21.55 7.63 19.19
C ILE A 769 21.33 9.04 19.73
N LEU A 770 21.07 9.14 21.03
CA LEU A 770 20.76 10.43 21.65
C LEU A 770 22.01 11.33 21.74
N PRO A 771 21.88 12.65 21.53
CA PRO A 771 23.03 13.56 21.59
C PRO A 771 23.72 13.55 22.95
N GLY A 772 25.02 13.23 22.97
CA GLY A 772 25.84 13.23 24.20
C GLY A 772 25.72 11.95 25.04
N GLU A 773 24.99 10.94 24.56
CA GLU A 773 24.77 9.67 25.25
C GLU A 773 25.34 8.49 24.44
N GLU A 774 25.89 7.49 25.12
CA GLU A 774 26.40 6.24 24.53
C GLU A 774 25.30 5.16 24.40
N HIS A 775 24.05 5.59 24.22
CA HIS A 775 22.88 4.72 24.23
C HIS A 775 22.15 4.72 22.89
N VAL A 776 21.66 3.55 22.50
CA VAL A 776 20.82 3.35 21.32
C VAL A 776 19.38 3.15 21.76
N VAL A 777 18.47 3.84 21.07
CA VAL A 777 17.04 3.82 21.36
C VAL A 777 16.28 3.32 20.13
N LYS A 778 15.46 2.28 20.32
CA LYS A 778 14.48 1.88 19.31
C LYS A 778 13.27 2.82 19.38
N ALA A 779 13.28 3.82 18.50
CA ALA A 779 12.42 4.98 18.61
C ALA A 779 11.34 5.06 17.50
N SER A 780 10.39 4.11 17.51
CA SER A 780 9.30 4.02 16.53
C SER A 780 8.20 5.08 16.68
N SER A 781 8.09 5.72 17.86
CA SER A 781 7.01 6.66 18.15
C SER A 781 7.46 7.81 19.08
N HIS A 782 6.69 8.90 19.14
CA HIS A 782 6.94 9.99 20.09
C HIS A 782 6.91 9.52 21.56
N PRO A 783 5.97 8.66 22.00
CA PRO A 783 6.01 8.11 23.35
C PRO A 783 7.24 7.27 23.66
N ASP A 784 7.71 6.43 22.72
CA ASP A 784 8.91 5.62 22.94
C ASP A 784 10.15 6.48 23.16
N ARG A 785 10.31 7.53 22.34
CA ARG A 785 11.40 8.52 22.48
C ARG A 785 11.33 9.22 23.84
N ALA A 786 10.14 9.66 24.23
CA ALA A 786 9.95 10.35 25.49
C ALA A 786 10.22 9.44 26.70
N ALA A 787 9.76 8.19 26.66
CA ALA A 787 10.01 7.23 27.74
C ALA A 787 11.51 6.93 27.87
N ALA A 788 12.23 6.75 26.76
CA ALA A 788 13.67 6.53 26.75
C ALA A 788 14.46 7.73 27.32
N VAL A 789 14.12 8.94 26.88
CA VAL A 789 14.74 10.19 27.38
C VAL A 789 14.47 10.36 28.88
N LEU A 790 13.22 10.17 29.32
CA LEU A 790 12.88 10.26 30.74
C LEU A 790 13.63 9.21 31.56
N PHE A 791 13.72 7.97 31.07
CA PHE A 791 14.46 6.89 31.72
C PHE A 791 15.94 7.26 31.91
N LEU A 792 16.60 7.72 30.85
CA LEU A 792 18.04 8.07 30.89
C LEU A 792 18.33 9.25 31.81
N HIS A 793 17.48 10.27 31.81
CA HIS A 793 17.68 11.44 32.67
C HIS A 793 17.21 11.23 34.12
N GLY A 794 16.39 10.22 34.40
CA GLY A 794 15.99 9.84 35.76
C GLY A 794 15.21 10.91 36.54
N ARG A 795 14.62 11.90 35.86
CA ARG A 795 13.85 12.99 36.47
C ARG A 795 12.69 13.43 35.59
N PRO A 796 11.63 14.03 36.16
CA PRO A 796 10.61 14.69 35.36
C PRO A 796 11.20 15.80 34.49
N MET A 797 10.68 15.94 33.27
CA MET A 797 11.16 16.90 32.27
C MET A 797 10.01 17.61 31.59
N ARG A 798 10.26 18.83 31.11
CA ARG A 798 9.33 19.58 30.28
C ARG A 798 9.30 19.00 28.86
N VAL A 799 8.18 19.14 28.14
CA VAL A 799 8.06 18.62 26.76
C VAL A 799 9.16 19.16 25.84
N ASP A 800 9.52 20.43 25.96
CA ASP A 800 10.60 21.03 25.17
C ASP A 800 11.99 20.52 25.57
N GLU A 801 12.22 20.21 26.85
CA GLU A 801 13.46 19.54 27.29
C GLU A 801 13.55 18.12 26.73
N ILE A 802 12.43 17.38 26.73
CA ILE A 802 12.36 16.03 26.14
C ILE A 802 12.68 16.08 24.64
N ILE A 803 12.11 17.04 23.91
CA ILE A 803 12.37 17.22 22.47
C ILE A 803 13.84 17.57 22.23
N ALA A 804 14.38 18.54 22.98
CA ALA A 804 15.77 18.94 22.86
C ALA A 804 16.73 17.76 23.09
N ALA A 805 16.43 16.89 24.07
CA ALA A 805 17.22 15.69 24.35
C ALA A 805 17.15 14.63 23.24
N THR A 806 16.14 14.65 22.35
CA THR A 806 16.11 13.75 21.18
C THR A 806 16.99 14.22 20.02
N GLY A 807 17.36 15.50 19.97
CA GLY A 807 18.06 16.10 18.83
C GLY A 807 17.23 16.26 17.56
N LEU A 808 15.91 16.02 17.62
CA LEU A 808 15.00 16.06 16.48
C LEU A 808 14.15 17.34 16.50
N ASP A 809 13.91 17.93 15.33
CA ASP A 809 13.04 19.10 15.18
C ASP A 809 11.56 18.65 15.08
N ILE A 810 10.89 18.54 16.23
CA ILE A 810 9.52 18.04 16.34
C ILE A 810 8.62 19.08 17.00
N PRO A 811 7.40 19.36 16.46
CA PRO A 811 6.46 20.27 17.09
C PRO A 811 6.04 19.82 18.50
N THR A 812 6.19 20.71 19.49
CA THR A 812 5.88 20.46 20.91
C THR A 812 4.47 19.91 21.14
N ARG A 813 3.49 20.39 20.34
CA ARG A 813 2.08 20.00 20.48
C ARG A 813 1.83 18.55 20.05
N SER A 814 2.57 18.03 19.06
CA SER A 814 2.47 16.64 18.59
C SER A 814 2.99 15.67 19.65
N VAL A 815 4.13 16.00 20.24
CA VAL A 815 4.78 15.20 21.29
C VAL A 815 3.93 15.21 22.56
N SER A 816 3.43 16.39 22.98
CA SER A 816 2.57 16.48 24.16
C SER A 816 1.28 15.67 24.01
N ASN A 817 0.60 15.73 22.86
CA ASN A 817 -0.67 15.01 22.66
C ASN A 817 -0.48 13.49 22.62
N SER A 818 0.63 13.02 22.08
CA SER A 818 0.92 11.58 21.96
C SER A 818 1.40 10.96 23.27
N ILE A 819 2.21 11.68 24.05
CA ILE A 819 2.72 11.18 25.34
C ILE A 819 1.61 11.07 26.40
N ILE A 820 0.62 11.96 26.39
CA ILE A 820 -0.48 11.95 27.37
C ILE A 820 -1.27 10.63 27.35
N THR A 821 -1.33 9.95 26.20
CA THR A 821 -2.06 8.70 26.03
C THR A 821 -1.23 7.45 26.36
N ASP A 822 0.08 7.59 26.61
CA ASP A 822 0.96 6.46 26.89
C ASP A 822 0.90 6.06 28.37
N GLU A 823 0.70 4.77 28.65
CA GLU A 823 0.53 4.27 30.01
C GLU A 823 1.80 4.31 30.88
N ARG A 824 2.99 4.41 30.26
CA ARG A 824 4.27 4.45 30.95
C ARG A 824 4.61 5.85 31.44
N ILE A 825 3.98 6.88 30.89
CA ILE A 825 4.30 8.29 31.15
C ILE A 825 3.11 8.96 31.83
N ILE A 826 3.36 9.66 32.92
CA ILE A 826 2.35 10.44 33.64
C ILE A 826 2.71 11.92 33.60
N ARG A 827 1.68 12.76 33.57
CA ARG A 827 1.85 14.19 33.77
C ARG A 827 2.09 14.45 35.26
N THR A 828 3.20 15.11 35.57
CA THR A 828 3.63 15.40 36.95
C THR A 828 3.58 16.89 37.27
N GLY A 829 3.13 17.71 36.31
CA GLY A 829 2.94 19.15 36.46
C GLY A 829 2.51 19.80 35.15
N ASN A 830 2.45 21.13 35.14
CA ASN A 830 2.13 21.89 33.95
C ASN A 830 3.24 21.72 32.89
N SER A 831 2.92 21.01 31.81
CA SER A 831 3.85 20.62 30.74
C SER A 831 5.05 19.78 31.21
N MET A 832 4.94 19.13 32.37
CA MET A 832 5.96 18.27 32.97
C MET A 832 5.49 16.81 32.92
N PHE A 833 6.40 15.93 32.52
CA PHE A 833 6.14 14.50 32.35
C PHE A 833 7.21 13.68 33.06
N GLY A 834 6.82 12.53 33.59
CA GLY A 834 7.72 11.58 34.23
C GLY A 834 7.24 10.14 34.03
N LEU A 835 8.09 9.16 34.32
CA LEU A 835 7.72 7.76 34.22
C LEU A 835 6.77 7.38 35.37
N LYS A 836 5.75 6.58 35.06
CA LYS A 836 4.76 6.09 36.01
C LYS A 836 5.39 5.25 37.13
N GLU A 837 6.43 4.48 36.80
CA GLU A 837 7.15 3.64 37.76
C GLU A 837 7.85 4.44 38.87
N TRP A 838 8.10 5.74 38.67
CA TRP A 838 8.70 6.60 39.69
C TRP A 838 7.75 6.89 40.86
N GLY A 839 6.49 6.45 40.79
CA GLY A 839 5.51 6.62 41.87
C GLY A 839 5.15 8.07 42.15
N LEU A 840 5.32 8.95 41.15
CA LEU A 840 5.04 10.37 41.29
C LEU A 840 3.54 10.66 41.26
N GLU A 841 3.15 11.70 41.97
CA GLU A 841 1.78 12.19 42.04
C GLU A 841 1.33 12.73 40.67
N THR A 842 0.21 12.22 40.14
CA THR A 842 -0.32 12.64 38.84
C THR A 842 -0.96 14.03 38.92
N TYR A 843 -0.67 14.87 37.94
CA TYR A 843 -1.23 16.19 37.72
C TYR A 843 -2.22 16.19 36.56
N THR A 844 -3.46 16.63 36.80
CA THR A 844 -4.47 16.81 35.75
C THR A 844 -4.64 18.28 35.38
N SER A 845 -5.06 19.12 36.33
CA SER A 845 -5.27 20.55 36.17
C SER A 845 -5.03 21.33 37.46
N ILE A 846 -4.91 22.66 37.37
CA ILE A 846 -4.76 23.54 38.54
C ILE A 846 -6.01 23.41 39.44
N SER A 847 -7.21 23.41 38.84
CA SER A 847 -8.48 23.24 39.57
C SER A 847 -8.55 21.90 40.30
N ASP A 848 -8.26 20.79 39.63
CA ASP A 848 -8.35 19.46 40.27
C ASP A 848 -7.33 19.32 41.40
N TRP A 849 -6.13 19.87 41.22
CA TRP A 849 -5.11 19.89 42.27
C TRP A 849 -5.57 20.69 43.49
N ILE A 850 -6.11 21.90 43.29
CA ILE A 850 -6.67 22.73 44.38
C ILE A 850 -7.85 21.99 45.04
N ALA A 851 -8.79 21.44 44.27
CA ALA A 851 -9.93 20.69 44.78
C ALA A 851 -9.52 19.45 45.56
N ARG A 852 -8.49 18.71 45.11
CA ARG A 852 -7.95 17.56 45.84
C ARG A 852 -7.32 17.98 47.16
N ARG A 853 -6.52 19.06 47.18
CA ARG A 853 -5.95 19.58 48.43
C ARG A 853 -7.03 20.00 49.41
N ILE A 854 -8.12 20.59 48.92
CA ILE A 854 -9.32 20.90 49.72
C ILE A 854 -9.97 19.63 50.29
N ALA A 855 -10.15 18.59 49.46
CA ALA A 855 -10.75 17.32 49.87
C ALA A 855 -9.87 16.53 50.85
N GLU A 856 -8.54 16.62 50.73
CA GLU A 856 -7.56 16.02 51.65
C GLU A 856 -7.46 16.80 52.97
N SER A 857 -7.87 18.07 52.99
CA SER A 857 -7.86 18.90 54.19
C SER A 857 -8.99 18.49 55.14
N PRO A 858 -8.70 18.19 56.42
CA PRO A 858 -9.71 17.83 57.42
C PRO A 858 -10.80 18.89 57.63
N SER A 859 -10.50 20.17 57.34
CA SER A 859 -11.44 21.28 57.47
C SER A 859 -12.25 21.56 56.21
N GLY A 860 -12.00 20.85 55.09
CA GLY A 860 -12.61 21.14 53.80
C GLY A 860 -12.21 22.52 53.24
N ALA A 861 -11.05 23.02 53.66
CA ALA A 861 -10.50 24.33 53.28
C ALA A 861 -8.96 24.29 53.29
N VAL A 862 -8.31 25.02 52.39
CA VAL A 862 -6.84 25.11 52.31
C VAL A 862 -6.42 26.57 52.26
N ALA A 863 -5.33 26.94 52.94
CA ALA A 863 -4.81 28.30 52.88
C ALA A 863 -4.25 28.61 51.49
N LEU A 864 -4.55 29.79 50.95
CA LEU A 864 -4.05 30.20 49.63
C LEU A 864 -2.51 30.26 49.60
N ASP A 865 -1.89 30.67 50.70
CA ASP A 865 -0.43 30.73 50.80
C ASP A 865 0.23 29.34 50.77
N ASP A 866 -0.44 28.31 51.30
CA ASP A 866 0.03 26.91 51.20
C ASP A 866 -0.01 26.40 49.75
N LEU A 867 -1.09 26.72 49.02
CA LEU A 867 -1.19 26.42 47.59
C LEU A 867 -0.10 27.15 46.80
N VAL A 868 0.14 28.43 47.07
CA VAL A 868 1.18 29.22 46.41
C VAL A 868 2.58 28.65 46.71
N ALA A 869 2.83 28.21 47.94
CA ALA A 869 4.11 27.60 48.33
C ALA A 869 4.36 26.25 47.64
N GLU A 870 3.30 25.46 47.37
CA GLU A 870 3.40 24.16 46.72
C GLU A 870 3.41 24.26 45.17
N ALA A 871 2.86 25.32 44.58
CA ALA A 871 2.73 25.54 43.14
C ALA A 871 4.01 25.35 42.30
N PRO A 872 5.23 25.75 42.76
CA PRO A 872 6.46 25.52 42.01
C PRO A 872 6.73 24.04 41.72
N ARG A 873 6.33 23.11 42.60
CA ARG A 873 6.48 21.65 42.39
C ARG A 873 5.75 21.19 41.14
N TRP A 874 4.64 21.85 40.81
CA TRP A 874 3.78 21.54 39.67
C TRP A 874 4.10 22.40 38.44
N ASN A 875 5.15 23.23 38.47
CA ASN A 875 5.46 24.22 37.43
C ASN A 875 4.29 25.21 37.17
N ILE A 876 3.61 25.64 38.25
CA ILE A 876 2.50 26.60 38.21
C ILE A 876 2.98 27.93 38.79
N SER A 877 2.62 29.04 38.14
CA SER A 877 2.92 30.39 38.65
C SER A 877 1.96 30.79 39.78
N GLU A 878 2.44 31.58 40.76
CA GLU A 878 1.60 32.15 41.82
C GLU A 878 0.37 32.88 41.26
N THR A 879 0.55 33.66 40.18
CA THR A 879 -0.53 34.38 39.50
C THR A 879 -1.63 33.42 39.03
N SER A 880 -1.26 32.25 38.51
CA SER A 880 -2.21 31.22 38.08
C SER A 880 -2.95 30.60 39.26
N VAL A 881 -2.28 30.29 40.36
CA VAL A 881 -2.93 29.75 41.57
C VAL A 881 -3.97 30.74 42.09
N ARG A 882 -3.61 32.01 42.24
CA ARG A 882 -4.52 33.06 42.73
C ARG A 882 -5.70 33.29 41.78
N ALA A 883 -5.47 33.25 40.47
CA ALA A 883 -6.54 33.38 39.48
C ALA A 883 -7.54 32.23 39.52
N TYR A 884 -7.08 31.00 39.70
CA TYR A 884 -7.95 29.82 39.79
C TYR A 884 -8.67 29.75 41.14
N ALA A 885 -7.98 30.04 42.25
CA ALA A 885 -8.57 30.07 43.59
C ALA A 885 -9.64 31.17 43.76
N ALA A 886 -9.59 32.23 42.94
CA ALA A 886 -10.60 33.28 42.88
C ALA A 886 -11.65 33.07 41.76
N GLY A 887 -11.60 31.92 41.06
CA GLY A 887 -12.54 31.58 40.00
C GLY A 887 -13.84 30.97 40.54
N ASN A 888 -14.85 30.84 39.68
CA ASN A 888 -16.22 30.44 40.06
C ASN A 888 -16.36 29.05 40.73
N GLU A 889 -15.32 28.22 40.71
CA GLU A 889 -15.31 26.88 41.33
C GLU A 889 -14.95 26.92 42.82
N PHE A 890 -14.32 27.99 43.28
CA PHE A 890 -13.77 28.11 44.62
C PHE A 890 -14.19 29.43 45.27
N ASP A 891 -14.49 29.38 46.56
CA ASP A 891 -14.71 30.57 47.38
C ASP A 891 -13.40 30.90 48.11
N LEU A 892 -12.87 32.10 47.87
CA LEU A 892 -11.72 32.65 48.60
C LEU A 892 -12.24 33.62 49.67
N SER A 893 -12.20 33.19 50.93
CA SER A 893 -12.60 34.01 52.09
C SER A 893 -11.56 33.91 53.20
N ASP A 894 -11.19 35.05 53.79
CA ASP A 894 -10.19 35.14 54.88
C ASP A 894 -8.87 34.41 54.61
N GLY A 895 -8.40 34.39 53.35
CA GLY A 895 -7.16 33.71 52.94
C GLY A 895 -7.28 32.19 52.80
N MET A 896 -8.47 31.62 53.00
CA MET A 896 -8.79 30.21 52.83
C MET A 896 -9.57 29.99 51.53
N VAL A 897 -9.22 28.94 50.81
CA VAL A 897 -9.89 28.47 49.60
C VAL A 897 -10.78 27.28 49.96
N THR A 898 -12.07 27.40 49.67
CA THR A 898 -13.08 26.33 49.82
C THR A 898 -13.75 26.04 48.48
N LEU A 899 -14.40 24.88 48.34
CA LEU A 899 -15.27 24.64 47.18
C LEU A 899 -16.47 25.59 47.22
N ALA A 900 -16.80 26.21 46.08
CA ALA A 900 -17.93 27.11 45.99
C ALA A 900 -19.24 26.38 46.30
N SER A 901 -20.08 26.97 47.15
CA SER A 901 -21.31 26.34 47.68
C SER A 901 -22.60 26.66 46.89
N GLY A 902 -22.48 27.20 45.67
CA GLY A 902 -23.62 27.65 44.85
C GLY A 902 -24.28 26.54 44.01
N GLU A 903 -25.61 26.62 43.86
CA GLU A 903 -26.32 25.96 42.75
C GLU A 903 -25.66 26.38 41.43
N ALA A 904 -25.40 25.41 40.55
CA ALA A 904 -24.69 25.67 39.30
C ALA A 904 -25.43 26.77 38.51
N GLU A 905 -24.74 27.88 38.26
CA GLU A 905 -25.28 29.01 37.51
C GLU A 905 -25.82 28.50 36.16
N LEU A 906 -27.12 28.66 35.91
CA LEU A 906 -27.76 28.24 34.66
C LEU A 906 -27.58 29.32 33.60
N ILE A 907 -27.40 28.91 32.34
CA ILE A 907 -27.55 29.82 31.21
C ILE A 907 -29.05 30.07 30.99
N ASP A 908 -29.48 31.34 31.09
CA ASP A 908 -30.86 31.80 30.86
C ASP A 908 -30.91 32.90 29.77
N ASP A 909 -29.93 32.88 28.86
CA ASP A 909 -29.89 33.79 27.72
C ASP A 909 -31.07 33.52 26.77
N ASP A 910 -31.81 34.57 26.37
CA ASP A 910 -32.93 34.44 25.44
C ASP A 910 -32.41 34.16 24.01
N PRO A 911 -32.84 33.04 23.36
CA PRO A 911 -32.58 32.78 21.95
C PRO A 911 -32.89 33.95 21.00
N GLN A 912 -33.85 34.80 21.36
CA GLN A 912 -34.28 35.96 20.57
C GLN A 912 -33.20 37.05 20.42
N ASP A 913 -32.11 37.01 21.17
CA ASP A 913 -31.06 38.01 21.07
C ASP A 913 -29.94 37.59 20.10
N TYR A 914 -29.98 36.34 19.60
CA TYR A 914 -28.89 35.77 18.83
C TYR A 914 -29.13 35.80 17.32
N ARG A 915 -28.04 36.10 16.62
CA ARG A 915 -27.98 36.11 15.16
C ARG A 915 -28.28 34.72 14.58
N ASP A 916 -28.99 34.70 13.46
CA ASP A 916 -29.31 33.50 12.66
C ASP A 916 -30.13 32.42 13.41
N LEU A 917 -30.73 32.78 14.55
CA LEU A 917 -31.61 31.93 15.36
C LEU A 917 -33.06 32.40 15.24
N TYR A 918 -33.94 31.53 14.75
CA TYR A 918 -35.34 31.87 14.42
C TYR A 918 -36.34 30.86 14.99
N TRP A 919 -37.48 31.34 15.45
CA TRP A 919 -38.56 30.52 16.00
C TRP A 919 -39.50 30.06 14.88
N ARG A 920 -39.66 28.75 14.70
CA ARG A 920 -40.60 28.18 13.73
C ARG A 920 -41.06 26.79 14.16
N ASP A 921 -42.28 26.41 13.80
CA ASP A 921 -42.82 25.07 14.03
C ASP A 921 -42.64 24.57 15.49
N GLY A 922 -42.79 25.48 16.44
CA GLY A 922 -42.64 25.21 17.88
C GLY A 922 -41.21 24.97 18.37
N ALA A 923 -40.18 25.32 17.59
CA ALA A 923 -38.77 25.12 17.94
C ALA A 923 -37.85 26.24 17.44
N TRP A 924 -36.69 26.36 18.07
CA TRP A 924 -35.63 27.29 17.63
C TRP A 924 -34.77 26.65 16.55
N HIS A 925 -34.45 27.40 15.50
CA HIS A 925 -33.65 26.91 14.39
C HIS A 925 -32.46 27.82 14.15
N LEU A 926 -31.25 27.24 14.21
CA LEU A 926 -29.99 27.95 13.96
C LEU A 926 -29.52 27.66 12.54
N LEU A 927 -29.27 28.70 11.75
CA LEU A 927 -28.67 28.55 10.43
C LEU A 927 -27.16 28.33 10.57
N VAL A 928 -26.63 27.24 10.03
CA VAL A 928 -25.20 26.92 10.07
C VAL A 928 -24.69 26.60 8.67
N ALA A 929 -23.55 27.20 8.30
CA ALA A 929 -22.79 26.80 7.12
C ALA A 929 -21.94 25.57 7.46
N VAL A 930 -22.06 24.52 6.65
CA VAL A 930 -21.34 23.26 6.85
C VAL A 930 -19.88 23.43 6.42
N GLY A 931 -18.96 23.47 7.39
CA GLY A 931 -17.52 23.49 7.15
C GLY A 931 -16.88 22.11 7.28
N HIS A 932 -15.59 22.04 6.95
CA HIS A 932 -14.76 20.84 7.05
C HIS A 932 -14.85 20.10 8.39
N ASP A 933 -14.81 20.84 9.51
CA ASP A 933 -14.82 20.25 10.86
C ASP A 933 -16.15 19.56 11.21
N HIS A 934 -17.28 20.06 10.69
CA HIS A 934 -18.59 19.43 10.88
C HIS A 934 -18.65 18.06 10.19
N LEU A 935 -18.06 17.94 9.00
CA LEU A 935 -18.00 16.68 8.24
C LEU A 935 -16.95 15.70 8.76
N ARG A 936 -15.89 16.21 9.40
CA ARG A 936 -14.90 15.37 10.11
C ARG A 936 -15.48 14.76 11.38
N GLY A 937 -16.44 15.43 12.01
CA GLY A 937 -17.17 14.92 13.16
C GLY A 937 -16.69 15.47 14.50
N SER A 938 -16.24 16.72 14.51
CA SER A 938 -15.96 17.46 15.73
C SER A 938 -17.24 18.13 16.25
N GLY A 939 -17.39 18.24 17.58
CA GLY A 939 -18.33 19.20 18.16
C GLY A 939 -17.86 20.64 17.90
N PHE A 940 -18.77 21.60 17.95
CA PHE A 940 -18.47 22.99 17.58
C PHE A 940 -19.26 24.01 18.42
N PRO A 941 -18.79 25.26 18.53
CA PRO A 941 -19.45 26.28 19.34
C PRO A 941 -20.78 26.73 18.73
N VAL A 942 -21.76 27.04 19.59
CA VAL A 942 -23.08 27.58 19.23
C VAL A 942 -23.41 28.81 20.09
N PRO A 943 -24.37 29.66 19.67
CA PRO A 943 -24.80 30.80 20.48
C PRO A 943 -25.29 30.37 21.88
N ARG A 944 -25.02 31.20 22.89
CA ARG A 944 -25.41 30.91 24.29
C ARG A 944 -26.92 30.74 24.48
N GLY A 945 -27.74 31.43 23.67
CA GLY A 945 -29.19 31.24 23.67
C GLY A 945 -29.61 29.79 23.44
N VAL A 946 -28.83 28.99 22.71
CA VAL A 946 -29.10 27.55 22.54
C VAL A 946 -29.01 26.79 23.87
N ALA A 947 -28.05 27.15 24.73
CA ALA A 947 -27.96 26.58 26.07
C ALA A 947 -29.07 27.09 26.99
N GLY A 948 -29.59 28.30 26.75
CA GLY A 948 -30.77 28.85 27.44
C GLY A 948 -32.04 28.03 27.23
N ILE A 949 -32.25 27.48 26.02
CA ILE A 949 -33.41 26.62 25.68
C ILE A 949 -33.56 25.44 26.65
N TYR A 950 -32.44 24.85 27.07
CA TYR A 950 -32.40 23.65 27.92
C TYR A 950 -31.91 23.93 29.34
N SER A 951 -31.74 25.21 29.69
CA SER A 951 -31.22 25.66 30.99
C SER A 951 -29.95 24.91 31.41
N VAL A 952 -28.95 24.84 30.53
CA VAL A 952 -27.72 24.08 30.79
C VAL A 952 -26.87 24.79 31.85
N PRO A 953 -26.41 24.10 32.91
CA PRO A 953 -25.54 24.70 33.93
C PRO A 953 -24.13 25.01 33.38
N VAL A 954 -23.52 26.09 33.87
CA VAL A 954 -22.13 26.45 33.55
C VAL A 954 -21.17 25.34 34.00
N GLY A 955 -20.38 24.80 33.07
CA GLY A 955 -19.51 23.66 33.31
C GLY A 955 -20.18 22.30 33.15
N GLY A 956 -21.48 22.25 32.81
CA GLY A 956 -22.24 21.02 32.63
C GLY A 956 -22.66 20.74 31.19
N GLU A 957 -23.42 19.65 31.04
CA GLU A 957 -23.98 19.21 29.76
C GLU A 957 -25.38 18.66 29.93
N VAL A 958 -26.17 18.73 28.86
CA VAL A 958 -27.51 18.12 28.75
C VAL A 958 -27.53 17.24 27.51
N SER A 959 -28.12 16.04 27.65
CA SER A 959 -28.44 15.16 26.52
C SER A 959 -29.85 15.47 26.02
N VAL A 960 -29.99 15.65 24.72
CA VAL A 960 -31.26 15.87 24.02
C VAL A 960 -31.46 14.73 23.04
N PRO A 961 -32.59 13.99 23.11
CA PRO A 961 -32.89 12.94 22.14
C PRO A 961 -32.88 13.45 20.70
N SER A 962 -32.53 12.57 19.76
CA SER A 962 -32.61 12.85 18.33
C SER A 962 -32.88 11.57 17.53
N ARG A 963 -33.24 11.72 16.25
CA ARG A 963 -33.49 10.58 15.35
C ARG A 963 -32.26 9.67 15.12
N LEU A 964 -31.04 10.19 15.29
CA LEU A 964 -29.78 9.44 15.08
C LEU A 964 -29.00 9.28 16.39
N GLY A 965 -29.71 9.19 17.53
CA GLY A 965 -29.13 9.06 18.86
C GLY A 965 -28.84 10.39 19.54
N ASP A 966 -28.61 10.36 20.84
CA ASP A 966 -28.54 11.54 21.70
C ASP A 966 -27.56 12.63 21.24
N GLN A 967 -28.05 13.88 21.26
CA GLN A 967 -27.30 15.07 20.95
C GLN A 967 -26.93 15.81 22.25
N PHE A 968 -25.65 16.11 22.43
CA PHE A 968 -25.17 16.73 23.67
C PHE A 968 -24.95 18.23 23.47
N ILE A 969 -25.46 19.03 24.39
CA ILE A 969 -25.25 20.48 24.47
C ILE A 969 -24.45 20.76 25.74
N ARG A 970 -23.32 21.44 25.60
CA ARG A 970 -22.35 21.67 26.68
C ARG A 970 -22.10 23.14 26.89
N VAL A 971 -21.93 23.53 28.15
CA VAL A 971 -21.48 24.87 28.51
C VAL A 971 -20.17 24.73 29.28
N ASN A 972 -19.09 25.33 28.79
CA ASN A 972 -17.84 25.34 29.53
C ASN A 972 -17.87 26.36 30.67
N LYS A 973 -16.85 26.35 31.54
CA LYS A 973 -16.76 27.27 32.68
C LYS A 973 -16.60 28.75 32.29
N LEU A 974 -16.32 29.04 31.01
CA LEU A 974 -16.30 30.39 30.42
C LEU A 974 -17.66 30.81 29.83
N LYS A 975 -18.74 30.07 30.14
CA LYS A 975 -20.11 30.30 29.63
C LYS A 975 -20.24 30.17 28.12
N GLN A 976 -19.34 29.45 27.45
CA GLN A 976 -19.42 29.21 26.02
C GLN A 976 -20.20 27.93 25.75
N ALA A 977 -21.22 28.01 24.89
CA ALA A 977 -22.05 26.89 24.50
C ALA A 977 -21.48 26.16 23.29
N SER A 978 -21.58 24.84 23.28
CA SER A 978 -21.19 23.98 22.16
C SER A 978 -22.13 22.79 22.01
N VAL A 979 -22.16 22.22 20.82
CA VAL A 979 -22.95 21.04 20.49
C VAL A 979 -22.03 19.91 20.05
N SER A 980 -22.33 18.66 20.42
CA SER A 980 -21.55 17.50 19.96
C SER A 980 -21.72 17.27 18.45
N THR A 981 -20.93 16.37 17.88
CA THR A 981 -20.85 16.16 16.43
C THR A 981 -22.21 16.00 15.74
N VAL A 982 -22.45 16.80 14.71
CA VAL A 982 -23.63 16.69 13.84
C VAL A 982 -23.36 15.88 12.56
N ARG A 983 -22.15 15.32 12.41
CA ARG A 983 -21.72 14.57 11.21
C ARG A 983 -22.72 13.51 10.79
N ARG A 984 -23.32 12.81 11.76
CA ARG A 984 -24.29 11.75 11.50
C ARG A 984 -25.53 12.25 10.75
N PHE A 985 -26.05 13.43 11.12
CA PHE A 985 -27.19 14.04 10.44
C PHE A 985 -26.80 14.60 9.08
N LEU A 986 -25.62 15.23 8.98
CA LEU A 986 -25.11 15.75 7.70
C LEU A 986 -24.87 14.63 6.68
N HIS A 987 -24.36 13.47 7.14
CA HIS A 987 -24.18 12.30 6.30
C HIS A 987 -25.51 11.70 5.85
N ASP A 988 -26.45 11.56 6.78
CA ASP A 988 -27.80 11.06 6.48
C ASP A 988 -28.58 11.98 5.51
N MET A 989 -28.39 13.29 5.62
CA MET A 989 -28.95 14.27 4.68
C MET A 989 -28.18 14.39 3.36
N GLY A 990 -26.99 13.78 3.26
CA GLY A 990 -26.10 13.94 2.10
C GLY A 990 -25.63 15.38 1.88
N THR A 991 -25.40 16.13 2.95
CA THR A 991 -25.00 17.54 2.92
C THR A 991 -23.50 17.71 2.64
N ASN A 992 -23.14 18.64 1.76
CA ASN A 992 -21.75 18.92 1.37
C ASN A 992 -21.13 20.13 2.12
N GLU A 993 -19.81 20.27 2.03
CA GLU A 993 -19.11 21.46 2.54
C GLU A 993 -19.54 22.71 1.76
N GLY A 994 -19.83 23.79 2.46
CA GLY A 994 -20.36 25.04 1.93
C GLY A 994 -21.90 25.11 1.85
N GLU A 995 -22.60 23.98 1.96
CA GLU A 995 -24.07 23.98 2.06
C GLU A 995 -24.51 24.48 3.45
N ARG A 996 -25.74 24.98 3.54
CA ARG A 996 -26.32 25.43 4.81
C ARG A 996 -27.34 24.44 5.31
N VAL A 997 -27.42 24.33 6.64
CA VAL A 997 -28.41 23.51 7.33
C VAL A 997 -29.03 24.28 8.48
N TRP A 998 -30.24 23.88 8.86
CA TRP A 998 -30.89 24.31 10.07
C TRP A 998 -30.64 23.29 11.17
N LEU A 999 -30.09 23.72 12.30
CA LEU A 999 -30.10 22.94 13.52
C LEU A 999 -31.39 23.26 14.27
N ARG A 1000 -32.29 22.28 14.39
CA ARG A 1000 -33.56 22.40 15.10
C ARG A 1000 -33.38 22.02 16.57
N PHE A 1001 -33.62 22.97 17.46
CA PHE A 1001 -33.61 22.82 18.91
C PHE A 1001 -35.05 22.94 19.44
N ALA A 1002 -35.71 21.79 19.66
CA ALA A 1002 -36.99 21.72 20.35
C ALA A 1002 -36.77 21.34 21.82
N PRO A 1003 -37.69 21.70 22.76
CA PRO A 1003 -37.50 21.44 24.19
C PRO A 1003 -37.16 19.98 24.54
N ASP A 1004 -37.62 19.03 23.74
CA ASP A 1004 -37.51 17.58 23.95
C ASP A 1004 -36.81 16.82 22.81
N ASN A 1005 -36.35 17.51 21.76
CA ASN A 1005 -35.78 16.85 20.58
C ASN A 1005 -34.82 17.75 19.80
N PHE A 1006 -33.80 17.14 19.20
CA PHE A 1006 -32.87 17.77 18.28
C PHE A 1006 -32.96 17.15 16.88
N ASP A 1007 -32.81 17.96 15.83
CA ASP A 1007 -32.63 17.45 14.47
C ASP A 1007 -31.84 18.43 13.58
N VAL A 1008 -31.42 17.97 12.42
CA VAL A 1008 -30.82 18.80 11.38
C VAL A 1008 -31.71 18.75 10.14
N LEU A 1009 -32.04 19.92 9.60
CA LEU A 1009 -32.96 20.09 8.47
C LEU A 1009 -32.26 20.81 7.31
N PRO A 1010 -32.66 20.57 6.05
CA PRO A 1010 -32.11 21.29 4.90
C PRO A 1010 -32.38 22.78 5.00
N ALA A 1011 -31.40 23.63 4.68
CA ALA A 1011 -31.59 25.08 4.55
C ALA A 1011 -31.35 25.54 3.10
N PRO A 1012 -31.91 26.68 2.67
CA PRO A 1012 -31.69 27.20 1.32
C PRO A 1012 -30.20 27.45 1.05
N SER A 1013 -29.75 27.13 -0.17
CA SER A 1013 -28.32 27.16 -0.56
C SER A 1013 -27.75 28.55 -0.86
N SER A 1014 -28.48 29.65 -0.60
CA SER A 1014 -28.19 30.93 -1.26
C SER A 1014 -26.79 31.50 -0.98
N SER A 1015 -25.92 31.36 -1.99
CA SER A 1015 -24.71 32.12 -2.27
C SER A 1015 -25.01 33.38 -3.10
N HIS A 1016 -26.19 34.00 -2.93
CA HIS A 1016 -26.52 35.23 -3.61
C HIS A 1016 -26.01 36.41 -2.79
N ASP A 1017 -25.09 37.16 -3.38
CA ASP A 1017 -24.59 38.45 -2.89
C ASP A 1017 -25.80 39.37 -2.66
N MET A 1018 -26.16 39.60 -1.39
CA MET A 1018 -27.32 40.41 -0.94
C MET A 1018 -27.23 41.89 -1.37
N ASN A 1019 -26.24 42.25 -2.19
CA ASN A 1019 -25.97 43.60 -2.68
C ASN A 1019 -26.43 43.86 -4.12
N GLN A 1020 -27.02 42.89 -4.83
CA GLN A 1020 -27.40 43.07 -6.24
C GLN A 1020 -28.93 43.04 -6.43
N ASP A 1021 -29.49 44.24 -6.58
CA ASP A 1021 -30.86 44.61 -7.00
C ASP A 1021 -31.94 44.80 -5.89
N PRO A 1022 -32.20 46.05 -5.45
CA PRO A 1022 -33.17 46.39 -4.41
C PRO A 1022 -34.59 46.55 -4.98
N THR A 1023 -35.07 45.58 -5.77
CA THR A 1023 -36.49 45.55 -6.16
C THR A 1023 -37.33 44.94 -5.03
N TYR A 1024 -38.28 45.75 -4.55
CA TYR A 1024 -39.07 45.54 -3.33
C TYR A 1024 -39.73 44.15 -3.16
N PRO A 1025 -40.33 43.52 -4.20
CA PRO A 1025 -40.93 42.19 -4.06
C PRO A 1025 -39.88 41.08 -3.95
N ALA A 1026 -38.74 41.25 -4.62
CA ALA A 1026 -37.65 40.28 -4.61
C ALA A 1026 -36.98 40.26 -3.23
N GLY A 1027 -36.68 41.42 -2.62
CA GLY A 1027 -36.01 41.49 -1.31
C GLY A 1027 -36.79 40.79 -0.18
N LEU A 1028 -38.12 40.94 -0.16
CA LEU A 1028 -38.97 40.33 0.86
C LEU A 1028 -39.08 38.81 0.70
N ALA A 1029 -39.18 38.31 -0.54
CA ALA A 1029 -39.16 36.87 -0.82
C ALA A 1029 -37.84 36.23 -0.37
N HIS A 1030 -36.70 36.90 -0.60
CA HIS A 1030 -35.40 36.42 -0.14
C HIS A 1030 -35.25 36.45 1.39
N LEU A 1031 -35.82 37.46 2.08
CA LEU A 1031 -35.84 37.50 3.54
C LEU A 1031 -36.65 36.32 4.11
N LEU A 1032 -37.84 36.08 3.55
CA LEU A 1032 -38.70 34.97 3.97
C LEU A 1032 -37.99 33.63 3.74
N ASP A 1033 -37.41 33.41 2.57
CA ASP A 1033 -36.61 32.21 2.27
C ASP A 1033 -35.42 32.05 3.23
N TYR A 1034 -34.66 33.13 3.49
CA TYR A 1034 -33.53 33.13 4.40
C TYR A 1034 -33.91 32.71 5.83
N MET A 1035 -35.11 33.08 6.28
CA MET A 1035 -35.67 32.68 7.58
C MET A 1035 -36.46 31.36 7.53
N ALA A 1036 -36.48 30.68 6.37
CA ALA A 1036 -37.27 29.49 6.09
C ALA A 1036 -38.79 29.68 6.34
N LEU A 1037 -39.30 30.86 5.99
CA LEU A 1037 -40.72 31.24 5.97
C LEU A 1037 -41.25 31.15 4.53
N ASP A 1038 -42.57 31.01 4.38
CA ASP A 1038 -43.22 30.87 3.07
C ASP A 1038 -42.95 32.09 2.16
N PRO A 1039 -42.16 31.96 1.08
CA PRO A 1039 -41.83 33.07 0.19
C PRO A 1039 -43.05 33.62 -0.55
N ALA A 1040 -44.15 32.86 -0.67
CA ALA A 1040 -45.38 33.32 -1.31
C ALA A 1040 -46.04 34.50 -0.56
N LEU A 1041 -45.75 34.64 0.73
CA LEU A 1041 -46.18 35.77 1.55
C LEU A 1041 -45.59 37.10 1.09
N SER A 1042 -44.51 37.09 0.28
CA SER A 1042 -43.93 38.32 -0.28
C SER A 1042 -44.91 39.14 -1.15
N SER A 1043 -46.00 38.51 -1.61
CA SER A 1043 -47.09 39.17 -2.33
C SER A 1043 -47.98 40.07 -1.45
N ASP A 1044 -47.99 39.85 -0.14
CA ASP A 1044 -48.66 40.68 0.88
C ASP A 1044 -47.65 41.11 1.96
N PRO A 1045 -47.10 42.33 1.85
CA PRO A 1045 -46.05 42.78 2.74
C PRO A 1045 -46.45 42.85 4.22
N GLU A 1046 -47.73 43.04 4.56
CA GLU A 1046 -48.15 43.04 5.97
C GLU A 1046 -48.14 41.62 6.55
N GLN A 1047 -48.59 40.62 5.78
CA GLN A 1047 -48.53 39.22 6.19
C GLN A 1047 -47.10 38.69 6.27
N ALA A 1048 -46.23 39.10 5.35
CA ALA A 1048 -44.82 38.76 5.40
C ALA A 1048 -44.15 39.30 6.68
N ILE A 1049 -44.39 40.57 7.04
CA ILE A 1049 -43.84 41.15 8.27
C ILE A 1049 -44.42 40.48 9.52
N HIS A 1050 -45.70 40.08 9.49
CA HIS A 1050 -46.31 39.30 10.56
C HIS A 1050 -45.58 37.96 10.79
N ALA A 1051 -45.29 37.23 9.72
CA ALA A 1051 -44.54 35.98 9.77
C ALA A 1051 -43.09 36.21 10.27
N VAL A 1052 -42.43 37.26 9.79
CA VAL A 1052 -41.07 37.65 10.25
C VAL A 1052 -41.07 38.01 11.73
N ASN A 1053 -42.08 38.75 12.22
CA ASN A 1053 -42.22 39.09 13.63
C ASN A 1053 -42.33 37.84 14.51
N LEU A 1054 -43.23 36.91 14.14
CA LEU A 1054 -43.39 35.65 14.86
C LEU A 1054 -42.09 34.83 14.88
N ALA A 1055 -41.35 34.82 13.76
CA ALA A 1055 -40.06 34.12 13.66
C ALA A 1055 -38.94 34.76 14.48
N LEU A 1056 -39.04 36.04 14.81
CA LEU A 1056 -38.14 36.73 15.72
C LEU A 1056 -38.56 36.62 17.19
N GLY A 1057 -39.67 35.93 17.49
CA GLY A 1057 -40.24 35.85 18.84
C GLY A 1057 -41.01 37.11 19.27
N LEU A 1058 -41.34 38.01 18.32
CA LEU A 1058 -42.15 39.19 18.56
C LEU A 1058 -43.64 38.88 18.47
N ASP A 1059 -44.45 39.77 19.08
CA ASP A 1059 -45.88 39.83 18.76
C ASP A 1059 -46.06 40.05 17.26
N ALA A 1060 -46.99 39.33 16.67
CA ALA A 1060 -47.18 39.29 15.24
C ALA A 1060 -47.56 40.67 14.65
N ASN A 1061 -48.20 41.52 15.46
CA ASN A 1061 -48.55 42.91 15.14
C ASN A 1061 -47.50 43.92 15.64
N ALA A 1062 -46.29 43.47 16.00
CA ALA A 1062 -45.24 44.35 16.44
C ALA A 1062 -44.91 45.41 15.37
N PRO A 1063 -44.72 46.69 15.77
CA PRO A 1063 -44.39 47.74 14.81
C PRO A 1063 -43.10 47.41 14.05
N ARG A 1064 -43.07 47.63 12.73
CA ARG A 1064 -41.88 47.41 11.86
C ARG A 1064 -40.56 47.93 12.42
N ARG A 1065 -40.58 49.11 13.07
CA ARG A 1065 -39.41 49.70 13.75
C ARG A 1065 -38.76 48.77 14.79
N ARG A 1066 -39.54 47.88 15.42
CA ARG A 1066 -39.08 46.91 16.42
C ARG A 1066 -38.41 45.71 15.74
N THR A 1067 -38.98 45.22 14.64
CA THR A 1067 -38.40 44.20 13.76
C THR A 1067 -37.03 44.65 13.23
N VAL A 1068 -36.94 45.89 12.71
CA VAL A 1068 -35.69 46.51 12.26
C VAL A 1068 -34.67 46.64 13.40
N ALA A 1069 -35.12 47.05 14.59
CA ALA A 1069 -34.25 47.18 15.76
C ALA A 1069 -33.65 45.84 16.20
N ILE A 1070 -34.42 44.75 16.17
CA ILE A 1070 -33.91 43.40 16.49
C ILE A 1070 -32.87 42.95 15.46
N PHE A 1071 -33.13 43.10 14.16
CA PHE A 1071 -32.15 42.74 13.13
C PHE A 1071 -30.84 43.52 13.30
N ARG A 1072 -30.90 44.82 13.58
CA ARG A 1072 -29.70 45.63 13.86
C ARG A 1072 -28.99 45.22 15.14
N HIS A 1073 -29.74 44.91 16.20
CA HIS A 1073 -29.16 44.42 17.45
C HIS A 1073 -28.38 43.11 17.25
N ARG A 1074 -28.91 42.22 16.38
CA ARG A 1074 -28.26 40.96 15.98
C ARG A 1074 -27.15 41.13 14.93
N GLY A 1075 -26.83 42.36 14.50
CA GLY A 1075 -25.81 42.63 13.48
C GLY A 1075 -26.20 42.19 12.06
N GLN A 1076 -27.50 42.14 11.75
CA GLN A 1076 -28.07 41.74 10.46
C GLN A 1076 -28.63 42.97 9.71
N ASP A 1077 -27.79 43.98 9.50
CA ASP A 1077 -28.18 45.28 8.92
C ASP A 1077 -28.85 45.15 7.54
N ASN A 1078 -28.40 44.20 6.71
CA ASN A 1078 -28.97 43.96 5.38
C ASN A 1078 -30.44 43.51 5.46
N LEU A 1079 -30.77 42.63 6.42
CA LEU A 1079 -32.16 42.18 6.65
C LEU A 1079 -33.00 43.33 7.23
N ALA A 1080 -32.39 44.16 8.08
CA ALA A 1080 -33.02 45.34 8.64
C ALA A 1080 -33.41 46.36 7.56
N GLU A 1081 -32.56 46.58 6.55
CA GLU A 1081 -32.87 47.49 5.43
C GLU A 1081 -33.94 46.92 4.49
N ILE A 1082 -34.02 45.59 4.31
CA ILE A 1082 -35.14 44.96 3.57
C ILE A 1082 -36.47 45.23 4.27
N VAL A 1083 -36.54 44.98 5.58
CA VAL A 1083 -37.77 45.23 6.38
C VAL A 1083 -38.10 46.72 6.47
N ARG A 1084 -37.10 47.60 6.46
CA ARG A 1084 -37.29 49.05 6.42
C ARG A 1084 -37.78 49.53 5.06
N GLY A 1085 -37.37 48.83 4.01
CA GLY A 1085 -37.87 49.02 2.65
C GLY A 1085 -39.38 48.91 2.65
N VAL A 1086 -39.92 47.76 3.10
CA VAL A 1086 -41.36 47.41 3.27
C VAL A 1086 -42.16 48.44 4.03
#